data_AF-A0A813H011-F1
#
_entry.id   AF-A0A813H011-F1
#
_cell.length_a   1.000
_cell.length_b   1.000
_cell.length_c   1.000
_cell.angle_alpha   90.00
_cell.angle_beta   90.00
_cell.angle_gamma   90.00
#
_symmetry.space_group_name_H-M   'P 1'
#
loop_
_entity.id
_entity.type
_entity.pdbx_description
1 polymer ?
#
loop_
_entity_poly.entity_id
_entity_poly.type
_entity_poly.pdbx_seq_one_letter_code
_entity_poly.pdbx_strand_id
1 'polypeptide(L)'
;MDGQKKMKLSMADFEQHMALLKEAFPYQGRIPKTEERGISHEQLVHVKIFAETHCHSWHDIKKAQGKLNIATLNLHHLAPWCIKPATNERNCAMVELFSASPRTPKWFCTHWWGEPIQDFVACIDRHCAARQLCRQKTLYWICAYANRQHALEEELVRDPKKTSFYKAMCLADGLLLILDNIGPATPFQRVWCAYELFMALIDEDREKPPLLLDTVAHTQAGTYVLTDGLTDAEAEVRDAGFPASADSFKSLRELCFPIEVMKTGMDLRLQDAKASREEDRRHILNSLAGKQQHELDDEPDSEHENYTKVNAQLGSRFALACFGPAVMKGSARRLGVARALQADRWRRQLVLDVNKLPKEPDSNLVAMADKLPINLQQLQLDFEDCSQISDAGVAALADKLPISLQMLEVNFSQCSRISDAGVAALAEKLPISLQQHHLNFSGCSQISDAGVAAMAEKLPISLQKLQLDFEECSQISDAGAAALADKLPNLQQLQLDFEDCTQISDAGVAALAEKLPTSLQLLSLNFYMCSRISDAGVAALANKLPVSLKQVKLNFDRVSQISDAAQRGEEGEMSRMSQESPRARPAAPAAPWQGQTPTPALPAPSPAAPQATPSPRQAPLVCWAVCSELPVLAEEYADQISDAGVAALAKKLRIGLQQLQLDFADCKKINDSGVAALADKLPISLHQLKLNFSRCWQISDAGVAALANKLPISLQQFELNFSGCSNTGAAALAQNSPISVRQLKLKFSLSRISDSGVAALAKKLPIGLQQLQLDFEDCSQISDAGVAALAEKLPISVQQLQLNFAGCNQISDAARSATGRAESLRAWAAAAEFGARASRSNSIRNNSSSSNDNDDINNNNSNKHGCCRTNMIEEGPE
;
A
#
# COMPACT_ATOMS: atom_id res chain seq x y z
N MET A 1 -41.21 41.99 12.71
CA MET A 1 -41.29 42.52 14.10
C MET A 1 -40.65 41.60 15.14
N ASP A 2 -41.06 40.32 15.28
CA ASP A 2 -40.53 39.48 16.38
C ASP A 2 -39.02 39.16 16.26
N GLY A 3 -38.53 38.85 15.05
CA GLY A 3 -37.08 38.68 14.79
C GLY A 3 -36.25 39.94 15.09
N GLN A 4 -36.70 41.11 14.62
CA GLN A 4 -36.08 42.41 14.89
C GLN A 4 -35.90 42.68 16.40
N LYS A 5 -36.95 42.43 17.21
CA LYS A 5 -36.89 42.60 18.67
C LYS A 5 -35.87 41.65 19.32
N LYS A 6 -35.80 40.40 18.86
CA LYS A 6 -34.82 39.40 19.34
C LYS A 6 -33.39 39.75 18.97
N MET A 7 -33.16 40.34 17.80
CA MET A 7 -31.85 40.82 17.33
C MET A 7 -31.44 42.20 17.87
N LYS A 8 -32.32 42.92 18.59
CA LYS A 8 -32.08 44.28 19.13
C LYS A 8 -31.54 45.29 18.09
N LEU A 9 -31.90 45.13 16.81
CA LEU A 9 -31.52 46.03 15.72
C LEU A 9 -32.53 47.18 15.54
N SER A 10 -32.07 48.31 14.98
CA SER A 10 -33.00 49.30 14.41
C SER A 10 -33.74 48.69 13.21
N MET A 11 -34.82 49.32 12.75
CA MET A 11 -35.54 48.80 11.58
C MET A 11 -34.66 48.86 10.31
N ALA A 12 -33.90 49.94 10.14
CA ALA A 12 -33.00 50.11 8.99
C ALA A 12 -31.88 49.06 8.97
N ASP A 13 -31.22 48.83 10.12
CA ASP A 13 -30.16 47.80 10.21
C ASP A 13 -30.72 46.40 9.97
N PHE A 14 -31.94 46.12 10.44
CA PHE A 14 -32.63 44.85 10.22
C PHE A 14 -32.99 44.66 8.74
N GLU A 15 -33.52 45.68 8.07
CA GLU A 15 -33.83 45.64 6.63
C GLU A 15 -32.56 45.46 5.78
N GLN A 16 -31.47 46.16 6.12
CA GLN A 16 -30.17 45.99 5.46
C GLN A 16 -29.60 44.57 5.66
N HIS A 17 -29.64 44.03 6.88
CA HIS A 17 -29.21 42.65 7.17
C HIS A 17 -30.04 41.62 6.40
N MET A 18 -31.36 41.83 6.30
CA MET A 18 -32.23 40.96 5.51
C MET A 18 -31.97 41.06 4.00
N ALA A 19 -31.58 42.22 3.48
CA ALA A 19 -31.19 42.38 2.08
C ALA A 19 -29.89 41.60 1.78
N LEU A 20 -28.86 41.75 2.63
CA LEU A 20 -27.59 41.03 2.50
C LEU A 20 -27.78 39.50 2.52
N LEU A 21 -28.65 38.98 3.39
CA LEU A 21 -28.97 37.55 3.41
C LEU A 21 -29.68 37.05 2.15
N LYS A 22 -30.55 37.88 1.54
CA LYS A 22 -31.25 37.53 0.28
C LYS A 22 -30.31 37.52 -0.92
N GLU A 23 -29.33 38.41 -0.93
CA GLU A 23 -28.29 38.48 -1.94
C GLU A 23 -27.31 37.29 -1.83
N ALA A 24 -26.85 36.97 -0.62
CA ALA A 24 -25.94 35.85 -0.39
C ALA A 24 -26.58 34.46 -0.55
N PHE A 25 -27.86 34.30 -0.20
CA PHE A 25 -28.55 33.01 -0.17
C PHE A 25 -29.91 33.03 -0.93
N PRO A 26 -29.90 33.26 -2.26
CA PRO A 26 -31.11 33.27 -3.06
C PRO A 26 -31.76 31.87 -3.13
N TYR A 27 -33.05 31.77 -2.81
CA TYR A 27 -33.80 30.51 -2.81
C TYR A 27 -33.77 29.82 -4.18
N GLN A 28 -33.34 28.56 -4.21
CA GLN A 28 -33.16 27.80 -5.46
C GLN A 28 -34.36 26.88 -5.75
N GLY A 29 -34.89 26.19 -4.74
CA GLY A 29 -36.03 25.30 -4.90
C GLY A 29 -36.24 24.37 -3.71
N ARG A 30 -37.34 23.61 -3.72
CA ARG A 30 -37.73 22.75 -2.60
C ARG A 30 -37.18 21.33 -2.78
N ILE A 31 -36.49 20.82 -1.77
CA ILE A 31 -36.05 19.42 -1.70
C ILE A 31 -37.04 18.68 -0.77
N PRO A 32 -37.92 17.81 -1.30
CA PRO A 32 -39.04 17.27 -0.54
C PRO A 32 -38.61 16.50 0.71
N LYS A 33 -37.71 15.52 0.56
CA LYS A 33 -37.19 14.69 1.64
C LYS A 33 -36.10 15.42 2.43
N THR A 34 -36.06 15.25 3.74
CA THR A 34 -35.09 15.93 4.62
C THR A 34 -33.74 15.20 4.64
N GLU A 35 -33.77 13.88 4.50
CA GLU A 35 -32.63 12.99 4.35
C GLU A 35 -31.82 13.23 3.06
N GLU A 36 -32.45 13.78 2.01
CA GLU A 36 -31.82 14.15 0.73
C GLU A 36 -31.29 15.61 0.71
N ARG A 37 -31.07 16.25 1.87
CA ARG A 37 -30.58 17.65 1.97
C ARG A 37 -29.11 17.73 2.44
N GLY A 38 -28.22 17.07 1.72
CA GLY A 38 -26.77 17.17 1.93
C GLY A 38 -26.17 18.49 1.42
N ILE A 39 -25.28 19.09 2.21
CA ILE A 39 -24.52 20.32 1.89
C ILE A 39 -23.06 19.97 1.53
N SER A 40 -22.46 20.66 0.56
CA SER A 40 -21.04 20.45 0.21
C SER A 40 -20.10 21.26 1.10
N HIS A 41 -18.81 20.91 1.11
CA HIS A 41 -17.78 21.69 1.82
C HIS A 41 -17.71 23.14 1.30
N GLU A 42 -17.76 23.33 -0.02
CA GLU A 42 -17.78 24.66 -0.64
C GLU A 42 -18.99 25.52 -0.20
N GLN A 43 -20.17 24.91 -0.09
CA GLN A 43 -21.37 25.59 0.41
C GLN A 43 -21.24 25.96 1.90
N LEU A 44 -20.62 25.09 2.72
CA LEU A 44 -20.32 25.40 4.12
C LEU A 44 -19.30 26.54 4.25
N VAL A 45 -18.27 26.56 3.40
CA VAL A 45 -17.29 27.66 3.33
C VAL A 45 -17.97 28.98 2.93
N HIS A 46 -18.91 28.96 1.98
CA HIS A 46 -19.68 30.16 1.62
C HIS A 46 -20.48 30.71 2.83
N VAL A 47 -21.14 29.84 3.60
CA VAL A 47 -21.82 30.24 4.85
C VAL A 47 -20.83 30.78 5.90
N LYS A 48 -19.64 30.15 6.05
CA LYS A 48 -18.57 30.65 6.93
C LYS A 48 -18.14 32.05 6.54
N ILE A 49 -17.80 32.27 5.27
CA ILE A 49 -17.30 33.56 4.75
C ILE A 49 -18.34 34.66 5.00
N PHE A 50 -19.60 34.43 4.63
CA PHE A 50 -20.68 35.39 4.93
C PHE A 50 -20.74 35.72 6.43
N ALA A 51 -20.67 34.71 7.28
CA ALA A 51 -20.76 34.91 8.72
C ALA A 51 -19.53 35.63 9.29
N GLU A 52 -18.34 35.34 8.80
CA GLU A 52 -17.06 35.97 9.15
C GLU A 52 -17.06 37.47 8.80
N THR A 53 -17.47 37.82 7.58
CA THR A 53 -17.60 39.22 7.12
C THR A 53 -18.57 40.04 7.98
N HIS A 54 -19.65 39.44 8.49
CA HIS A 54 -20.72 40.18 9.16
C HIS A 54 -20.72 40.08 10.70
N CYS A 55 -20.13 39.05 11.30
CA CYS A 55 -20.25 38.75 12.75
C CYS A 55 -19.86 39.91 13.68
N HIS A 56 -19.01 40.84 13.24
CA HIS A 56 -18.58 42.03 13.97
C HIS A 56 -19.70 43.04 14.34
N SER A 57 -20.89 42.90 13.74
CA SER A 57 -22.10 43.68 14.06
C SER A 57 -23.13 42.85 14.84
N TRP A 58 -22.93 41.54 14.93
CA TRP A 58 -23.80 40.61 15.66
C TRP A 58 -23.40 40.53 17.13
N HIS A 59 -24.33 40.04 17.97
CA HIS A 59 -24.11 39.80 19.39
C HIS A 59 -24.77 38.50 19.84
N ASP A 60 -24.30 37.92 20.95
CA ASP A 60 -24.97 36.78 21.58
C ASP A 60 -26.33 37.23 22.13
N ILE A 61 -27.42 36.78 21.50
CA ILE A 61 -28.80 37.13 21.83
C ILE A 61 -29.18 36.66 23.25
N LYS A 62 -28.49 35.64 23.80
CA LYS A 62 -28.72 35.15 25.16
C LYS A 62 -27.93 35.92 26.23
N LYS A 63 -26.93 36.71 25.86
CA LYS A 63 -26.13 37.51 26.81
C LYS A 63 -26.47 39.00 26.72
N ALA A 64 -26.17 39.72 27.80
CA ALA A 64 -26.48 41.15 27.90
C ALA A 64 -25.54 42.02 27.06
N GLN A 65 -24.27 41.62 26.90
CA GLN A 65 -23.21 42.39 26.26
C GLN A 65 -22.19 41.47 25.55
N GLY A 66 -21.55 41.99 24.50
CA GLY A 66 -20.48 41.34 23.74
C GLY A 66 -20.79 41.24 22.25
N LYS A 67 -19.92 41.82 21.40
CA LYS A 67 -19.92 41.59 19.95
C LYS A 67 -19.36 40.18 19.66
N LEU A 68 -19.89 39.54 18.61
CA LEU A 68 -19.36 38.26 18.14
C LEU A 68 -18.13 38.46 17.24
N ASN A 69 -17.31 37.42 17.16
CA ASN A 69 -16.20 37.29 16.21
C ASN A 69 -16.15 35.84 15.69
N ILE A 70 -15.44 35.59 14.59
CA ILE A 70 -15.45 34.26 13.95
C ILE A 70 -14.92 33.15 14.87
N ALA A 71 -13.91 33.43 15.71
CA ALA A 71 -13.33 32.50 16.68
C ALA A 71 -14.27 32.07 17.82
N THR A 72 -15.39 32.78 18.02
CA THR A 72 -16.42 32.47 19.04
C THR A 72 -17.82 32.26 18.45
N LEU A 73 -17.97 32.47 17.14
CA LEU A 73 -19.22 32.27 16.42
C LEU A 73 -19.46 30.77 16.21
N ASN A 74 -20.60 30.27 16.68
CA ASN A 74 -21.00 28.86 16.59
C ASN A 74 -22.43 28.75 16.05
N LEU A 75 -22.98 27.54 15.92
CA LEU A 75 -24.33 27.33 15.39
C LEU A 75 -25.44 27.90 16.28
N HIS A 76 -25.25 28.00 17.60
CA HIS A 76 -26.20 28.72 18.47
C HIS A 76 -26.28 30.23 18.15
N HIS A 77 -25.20 30.82 17.61
CA HIS A 77 -25.17 32.20 17.13
C HIS A 77 -25.61 32.31 15.65
N LEU A 78 -25.12 31.42 14.79
CA LEU A 78 -25.41 31.43 13.34
C LEU A 78 -26.88 31.12 13.03
N ALA A 79 -27.53 30.24 13.81
CA ALA A 79 -28.92 29.87 13.60
C ALA A 79 -29.90 31.08 13.68
N PRO A 80 -29.90 31.92 14.73
CA PRO A 80 -30.75 33.09 14.78
C PRO A 80 -30.27 34.26 13.89
N TRP A 81 -28.97 34.42 13.63
CA TRP A 81 -28.46 35.55 12.83
C TRP A 81 -28.49 35.33 11.31
N CYS A 82 -28.31 34.10 10.84
CA CYS A 82 -28.19 33.78 9.41
C CYS A 82 -29.24 32.74 8.97
N ILE A 83 -29.23 31.53 9.53
CA ILE A 83 -30.01 30.40 9.01
C ILE A 83 -31.51 30.66 9.08
N LYS A 84 -32.05 30.97 10.27
CA LYS A 84 -33.48 31.21 10.44
C LYS A 84 -33.97 32.42 9.62
N PRO A 85 -33.31 33.60 9.65
CA PRO A 85 -33.76 34.73 8.84
C PRO A 85 -33.74 34.46 7.34
N ALA A 86 -32.66 33.87 6.79
CA ALA A 86 -32.56 33.57 5.36
C ALA A 86 -33.64 32.57 4.89
N THR A 87 -33.98 31.59 5.73
CA THR A 87 -34.98 30.55 5.40
C THR A 87 -36.43 30.94 5.69
N ASN A 88 -36.67 32.05 6.41
CA ASN A 88 -37.98 32.39 6.97
C ASN A 88 -39.05 32.66 5.90
N GLU A 89 -38.72 33.39 4.82
CA GLU A 89 -39.70 33.79 3.79
C GLU A 89 -40.35 32.59 3.08
N ARG A 90 -39.61 31.46 2.97
CA ARG A 90 -40.06 30.26 2.26
C ARG A 90 -40.35 29.06 3.17
N ASN A 91 -40.16 29.22 4.48
CA ASN A 91 -40.17 28.13 5.46
C ASN A 91 -39.37 26.91 4.95
N CYS A 92 -38.10 27.13 4.62
CA CYS A 92 -37.22 26.15 4.00
C CYS A 92 -36.04 25.74 4.89
N ALA A 93 -35.22 24.80 4.42
CA ALA A 93 -33.92 24.46 4.98
C ALA A 93 -32.82 25.29 4.32
N MET A 94 -31.64 25.43 4.95
CA MET A 94 -30.54 26.21 4.38
C MET A 94 -30.07 25.64 3.03
N VAL A 95 -30.09 24.31 2.87
CA VAL A 95 -29.68 23.63 1.63
C VAL A 95 -30.61 23.96 0.45
N GLU A 96 -31.89 24.27 0.70
CA GLU A 96 -32.87 24.71 -0.30
C GLU A 96 -32.54 26.13 -0.86
N LEU A 97 -31.60 26.85 -0.24
CA LEU A 97 -31.00 28.10 -0.75
C LEU A 97 -29.76 27.87 -1.63
N PHE A 98 -29.29 26.63 -1.77
CA PHE A 98 -28.14 26.27 -2.62
C PHE A 98 -28.49 25.28 -3.73
N SER A 99 -29.65 24.62 -3.68
CA SER A 99 -30.08 23.69 -4.73
C SER A 99 -31.58 23.40 -4.69
N ALA A 100 -32.15 23.10 -5.86
CA ALA A 100 -33.51 22.59 -6.03
C ALA A 100 -33.58 21.06 -6.14
N SER A 101 -32.46 20.40 -6.47
CA SER A 101 -32.41 18.95 -6.73
C SER A 101 -32.12 18.16 -5.45
N PRO A 102 -32.57 16.89 -5.33
CA PRO A 102 -32.13 15.97 -4.28
C PRO A 102 -30.60 15.86 -4.17
N ARG A 103 -30.10 15.84 -2.94
CA ARG A 103 -28.67 15.86 -2.58
C ARG A 103 -28.38 14.77 -1.54
N THR A 104 -28.36 13.51 -1.95
CA THR A 104 -28.08 12.37 -1.08
C THR A 104 -26.71 12.55 -0.37
N PRO A 105 -26.66 12.56 0.97
CA PRO A 105 -25.41 12.72 1.70
C PRO A 105 -24.53 11.48 1.56
N LYS A 106 -23.22 11.67 1.38
CA LYS A 106 -22.23 10.59 1.53
C LYS A 106 -21.88 10.37 3.01
N TRP A 107 -21.86 11.45 3.79
CA TRP A 107 -21.50 11.44 5.21
C TRP A 107 -22.58 12.09 6.06
N PHE A 108 -22.85 11.50 7.23
CA PHE A 108 -23.67 12.11 8.28
C PHE A 108 -22.76 12.76 9.33
N CYS A 109 -22.98 14.02 9.73
CA CYS A 109 -22.17 14.66 10.77
C CYS A 109 -22.86 14.57 12.14
N THR A 110 -22.25 13.84 13.08
CA THR A 110 -22.59 13.98 14.51
C THR A 110 -21.65 15.00 15.16
N HIS A 111 -22.24 16.01 15.81
CA HIS A 111 -21.51 17.15 16.34
C HIS A 111 -22.35 17.88 17.39
N TRP A 112 -21.76 18.87 18.06
CA TRP A 112 -22.51 19.80 18.91
C TRP A 112 -22.54 21.21 18.30
N TRP A 113 -23.48 22.05 18.77
CA TRP A 113 -23.78 23.35 18.16
C TRP A 113 -22.95 24.52 18.66
N GLY A 114 -22.16 24.35 19.73
CA GLY A 114 -21.38 25.43 20.32
C GLY A 114 -19.92 25.49 19.88
N GLU A 115 -19.45 24.53 19.08
CA GLU A 115 -18.15 24.58 18.41
C GLU A 115 -18.09 25.78 17.46
N PRO A 116 -16.96 26.51 17.40
CA PRO A 116 -16.79 27.60 16.44
C PRO A 116 -16.98 27.13 15.00
N ILE A 117 -17.66 27.91 14.16
CA ILE A 117 -17.95 27.58 12.76
C ILE A 117 -16.65 27.39 11.96
N GLN A 118 -15.62 28.18 12.26
CA GLN A 118 -14.29 28.02 11.66
C GLN A 118 -13.67 26.64 11.95
N ASP A 119 -13.74 26.19 13.20
CA ASP A 119 -13.17 24.92 13.67
C ASP A 119 -13.94 23.75 13.06
N PHE A 120 -15.27 23.81 13.09
CA PHE A 120 -16.16 22.84 12.45
C PHE A 120 -15.90 22.69 10.93
N VAL A 121 -15.69 23.81 10.22
CA VAL A 121 -15.34 23.77 8.79
C VAL A 121 -13.94 23.21 8.58
N ALA A 122 -12.96 23.55 9.44
CA ALA A 122 -11.62 22.97 9.41
C ALA A 122 -11.63 21.45 9.70
N CYS A 123 -12.55 20.96 10.53
CA CYS A 123 -12.79 19.53 10.75
C CYS A 123 -13.26 18.83 9.47
N ILE A 124 -14.21 19.41 8.74
CA ILE A 124 -14.70 18.86 7.47
C ILE A 124 -13.63 18.96 6.38
N ASP A 125 -12.84 20.04 6.32
CA ASP A 125 -11.72 20.14 5.37
C ASP A 125 -10.65 19.07 5.64
N ARG A 126 -10.27 18.86 6.90
CA ARG A 126 -9.28 17.83 7.29
C ARG A 126 -9.76 16.42 6.92
N HIS A 127 -11.04 16.13 7.14
CA HIS A 127 -11.66 14.87 6.72
C HIS A 127 -11.68 14.72 5.18
N CYS A 128 -12.07 15.77 4.44
CA CYS A 128 -11.97 15.79 2.98
C CYS A 128 -10.54 15.53 2.49
N ALA A 129 -9.54 16.15 3.12
CA ALA A 129 -8.14 15.97 2.76
C ALA A 129 -7.63 14.54 3.04
N ALA A 130 -8.00 13.95 4.18
CA ALA A 130 -7.58 12.59 4.53
C ALA A 130 -8.22 11.54 3.61
N ARG A 131 -9.54 11.61 3.40
CA ARG A 131 -10.30 10.69 2.54
C ARG A 131 -10.24 11.05 1.03
N GLN A 132 -9.43 12.04 0.64
CA GLN A 132 -9.31 12.59 -0.73
C GLN A 132 -10.66 12.96 -1.40
N LEU A 133 -11.62 13.43 -0.60
CA LEU A 133 -12.99 13.71 -1.03
C LEU A 133 -13.09 15.02 -1.84
N CYS A 134 -13.84 14.97 -2.94
CA CYS A 134 -14.09 16.15 -3.76
C CYS A 134 -14.98 17.16 -3.02
N ARG A 135 -14.40 18.31 -2.62
CA ARG A 135 -15.03 19.37 -1.82
C ARG A 135 -16.35 19.92 -2.42
N GLN A 136 -16.51 19.88 -3.74
CA GLN A 136 -17.71 20.34 -4.45
C GLN A 136 -18.80 19.26 -4.55
N LYS A 137 -18.41 17.99 -4.72
CA LYS A 137 -19.33 16.85 -4.98
C LYS A 137 -19.71 16.06 -3.73
N THR A 138 -18.84 16.00 -2.73
CA THR A 138 -19.10 15.26 -1.49
C THR A 138 -20.06 16.04 -0.61
N LEU A 139 -21.10 15.36 -0.15
CA LEU A 139 -22.22 15.93 0.57
C LEU A 139 -22.26 15.41 2.00
N TYR A 140 -22.44 16.33 2.94
CA TYR A 140 -22.58 16.09 4.36
C TYR A 140 -24.01 16.39 4.80
N TRP A 141 -24.64 15.50 5.56
CA TRP A 141 -25.89 15.80 6.26
C TRP A 141 -25.56 16.41 7.61
N ILE A 142 -25.98 17.66 7.82
CA ILE A 142 -25.71 18.43 9.03
C ILE A 142 -27.04 19.01 9.52
N CYS A 143 -27.43 18.65 10.75
CA CYS A 143 -28.77 18.90 11.28
C CYS A 143 -29.21 20.38 11.25
N ALA A 144 -28.28 21.32 11.40
CA ALA A 144 -28.55 22.77 11.37
C ALA A 144 -28.90 23.30 9.98
N TYR A 145 -28.39 22.67 8.91
CA TYR A 145 -28.57 23.12 7.52
C TYR A 145 -29.64 22.32 6.77
N ALA A 146 -29.81 21.03 7.10
CA ALA A 146 -30.75 20.11 6.44
C ALA A 146 -32.18 20.18 7.00
N ASN A 147 -32.35 20.27 8.32
CA ASN A 147 -33.68 20.39 8.93
C ASN A 147 -34.24 21.81 8.77
N ARG A 148 -35.56 21.93 8.63
CA ARG A 148 -36.25 23.24 8.63
C ARG A 148 -36.29 23.80 10.04
N GLN A 149 -35.43 24.79 10.31
CA GLN A 149 -35.21 25.33 11.66
C GLN A 149 -36.43 26.08 12.27
N HIS A 150 -37.49 26.28 11.49
CA HIS A 150 -38.78 26.83 11.93
C HIS A 150 -39.81 25.77 12.30
N ALA A 151 -39.59 24.51 11.92
CA ALA A 151 -40.51 23.38 12.08
C ALA A 151 -39.78 22.12 12.60
N LEU A 152 -38.71 22.30 13.40
CA LEU A 152 -37.84 21.20 13.83
C LEU A 152 -38.56 20.12 14.65
N GLU A 153 -39.65 20.48 15.33
CA GLU A 153 -40.52 19.55 16.07
C GLU A 153 -41.22 18.52 15.18
N GLU A 154 -41.42 18.82 13.89
CA GLU A 154 -41.97 17.86 12.90
C GLU A 154 -40.94 16.77 12.52
N GLU A 155 -39.64 17.06 12.67
CA GLU A 155 -38.54 16.13 12.35
C GLU A 155 -38.14 15.26 13.56
N LEU A 156 -38.47 15.70 14.79
CA LEU A 156 -38.16 15.07 16.07
C LEU A 156 -39.39 14.35 16.65
N VAL A 157 -39.79 13.26 15.98
CA VAL A 157 -40.94 12.42 16.37
C VAL A 157 -40.60 11.41 17.48
N ARG A 158 -41.61 10.95 18.23
CA ARG A 158 -41.52 10.00 19.39
C ARG A 158 -40.67 8.74 19.15
N ASP A 159 -40.57 8.30 17.90
CA ASP A 159 -39.77 7.14 17.51
C ASP A 159 -38.48 7.63 16.81
N PRO A 160 -37.30 7.50 17.44
CA PRO A 160 -36.03 7.91 16.85
C PRO A 160 -35.76 7.32 15.45
N LYS A 161 -36.21 6.10 15.16
CA LYS A 161 -36.08 5.45 13.84
C LYS A 161 -36.97 6.05 12.75
N LYS A 162 -37.88 6.97 13.10
CA LYS A 162 -38.75 7.69 12.15
C LYS A 162 -38.30 9.14 11.88
N THR A 163 -37.29 9.63 12.60
CA THR A 163 -36.71 10.98 12.45
C THR A 163 -35.97 11.17 11.12
N SER A 164 -35.71 12.44 10.74
CA SER A 164 -34.84 12.75 9.60
C SER A 164 -33.39 12.29 9.81
N PHE A 165 -32.93 12.21 11.07
CA PHE A 165 -31.59 11.83 11.47
C PHE A 165 -31.32 10.36 11.10
N TYR A 166 -32.20 9.44 11.51
CA TYR A 166 -32.10 8.03 11.13
C TYR A 166 -32.15 7.84 9.60
N LYS A 167 -33.12 8.47 8.92
CA LYS A 167 -33.26 8.37 7.46
C LYS A 167 -32.00 8.86 6.72
N ALA A 168 -31.35 9.91 7.20
CA ALA A 168 -30.09 10.40 6.63
C ALA A 168 -28.92 9.41 6.85
N MET A 169 -28.85 8.75 8.02
CA MET A 169 -27.86 7.68 8.29
C MET A 169 -28.11 6.41 7.46
N CYS A 170 -29.36 6.08 7.12
CA CYS A 170 -29.66 5.01 6.17
C CYS A 170 -29.14 5.32 4.75
N LEU A 171 -29.12 6.60 4.34
CA LEU A 171 -28.62 7.03 3.03
C LEU A 171 -27.10 7.20 2.99
N ALA A 172 -26.46 7.64 4.08
CA ALA A 172 -25.02 7.86 4.16
C ALA A 172 -24.20 6.56 4.02
N ASP A 173 -22.92 6.71 3.65
CA ASP A 173 -21.92 5.63 3.63
C ASP A 173 -21.04 5.64 4.90
N GLY A 174 -20.93 6.79 5.56
CA GLY A 174 -20.22 6.94 6.83
C GLY A 174 -20.79 8.05 7.73
N LEU A 175 -20.35 8.04 8.97
CA LEU A 175 -20.64 9.05 9.99
C LEU A 175 -19.34 9.72 10.43
N LEU A 176 -19.34 11.05 10.43
CA LEU A 176 -18.26 11.93 10.85
C LEU A 176 -18.57 12.50 12.24
N LEU A 177 -17.82 12.05 13.25
CA LEU A 177 -17.87 12.53 14.62
C LEU A 177 -16.91 13.70 14.81
N ILE A 178 -17.45 14.89 15.08
CA ILE A 178 -16.64 16.11 15.29
C ILE A 178 -16.62 16.46 16.78
N LEU A 179 -15.44 16.38 17.39
CA LEU A 179 -15.19 16.57 18.83
C LEU A 179 -14.52 17.93 19.11
N ASP A 180 -14.95 18.57 20.20
CA ASP A 180 -14.45 19.87 20.65
C ASP A 180 -13.21 19.78 21.56
N ASN A 181 -12.28 20.73 21.39
CA ASN A 181 -11.03 20.79 22.16
C ASN A 181 -11.17 21.30 23.60
N ILE A 182 -12.25 22.04 23.88
CA ILE A 182 -12.36 22.90 25.08
C ILE A 182 -13.15 22.20 26.19
N GLY A 183 -13.82 21.10 25.86
CA GLY A 183 -14.68 20.34 26.75
C GLY A 183 -14.34 18.84 26.79
N PRO A 184 -15.11 18.06 27.57
CA PRO A 184 -14.93 16.61 27.72
C PRO A 184 -15.50 15.85 26.51
N ALA A 185 -15.11 16.23 25.29
CA ALA A 185 -15.70 15.78 24.05
C ALA A 185 -17.24 15.83 24.10
N THR A 186 -17.78 17.06 24.18
CA THR A 186 -19.19 17.42 24.41
C THR A 186 -20.23 16.59 23.62
N PRO A 187 -20.00 16.19 22.35
CA PRO A 187 -20.90 15.25 21.65
C PRO A 187 -21.19 13.97 22.44
N PHE A 188 -20.20 13.38 23.11
CA PHE A 188 -20.38 12.18 23.93
C PHE A 188 -21.36 12.37 25.09
N GLN A 189 -21.59 13.61 25.54
CA GLN A 189 -22.55 13.93 26.60
C GLN A 189 -23.97 14.20 26.08
N ARG A 190 -24.24 14.04 24.78
CA ARG A 190 -25.53 14.37 24.15
C ARG A 190 -26.23 13.11 23.67
N VAL A 191 -27.46 12.89 24.13
CA VAL A 191 -28.20 11.64 23.85
C VAL A 191 -28.48 11.42 22.36
N TRP A 192 -28.68 12.49 21.58
CA TRP A 192 -28.82 12.41 20.12
C TRP A 192 -27.51 11.95 19.44
N CYS A 193 -26.35 12.38 19.94
CA CYS A 193 -25.06 11.88 19.45
C CYS A 193 -24.81 10.43 19.88
N ALA A 194 -25.26 10.03 21.08
CA ALA A 194 -25.24 8.64 21.52
C ALA A 194 -26.12 7.74 20.61
N TYR A 195 -27.29 8.23 20.18
CA TYR A 195 -28.12 7.56 19.18
C TYR A 195 -27.41 7.41 17.83
N GLU A 196 -26.81 8.50 17.33
CA GLU A 196 -26.09 8.51 16.05
C GLU A 196 -24.88 7.55 16.06
N LEU A 197 -24.11 7.52 17.16
CA LEU A 197 -22.99 6.58 17.36
C LEU A 197 -23.45 5.13 17.48
N PHE A 198 -24.57 4.87 18.16
CA PHE A 198 -25.17 3.54 18.19
C PHE A 198 -25.56 3.09 16.78
N MET A 199 -26.24 3.95 16.01
CA MET A 199 -26.69 3.61 14.66
C MET A 199 -25.52 3.32 13.72
N ALA A 200 -24.37 3.99 13.90
CA ALA A 200 -23.16 3.66 13.15
C ALA A 200 -22.50 2.33 13.54
N LEU A 201 -22.60 1.90 14.79
CA LEU A 201 -21.88 0.74 15.32
C LEU A 201 -22.70 -0.56 15.43
N ILE A 202 -24.01 -0.46 15.63
CA ILE A 202 -24.87 -1.61 15.94
C ILE A 202 -26.00 -1.83 14.94
N ASP A 203 -26.52 -0.83 14.22
CA ASP A 203 -27.82 -0.91 13.51
C ASP A 203 -28.01 -2.16 12.64
N GLU A 204 -28.70 -3.17 13.20
CA GLU A 204 -28.91 -4.49 12.57
C GLU A 204 -30.08 -4.46 11.56
N ASP A 205 -30.88 -3.38 11.53
CA ASP A 205 -31.98 -3.17 10.58
C ASP A 205 -31.51 -2.56 9.24
N ARG A 206 -30.21 -2.22 9.11
CA ARG A 206 -29.69 -1.46 7.98
C ARG A 206 -29.30 -2.35 6.79
N GLU A 207 -29.95 -2.12 5.63
CA GLU A 207 -29.67 -2.86 4.38
C GLU A 207 -28.26 -2.63 3.81
N LYS A 208 -27.65 -1.47 4.11
CA LYS A 208 -26.28 -1.11 3.70
C LYS A 208 -25.24 -1.66 4.69
N PRO A 209 -24.00 -1.99 4.25
CA PRO A 209 -22.88 -2.32 5.15
C PRO A 209 -22.64 -1.21 6.20
N PRO A 210 -22.26 -1.53 7.46
CA PRO A 210 -22.15 -0.57 8.57
C PRO A 210 -21.45 0.74 8.22
N LEU A 211 -21.89 1.84 8.83
CA LEU A 211 -21.32 3.17 8.58
C LEU A 211 -19.85 3.22 9.01
N LEU A 212 -18.99 3.74 8.13
CA LEU A 212 -17.63 4.11 8.52
C LEU A 212 -17.68 5.19 9.61
N LEU A 213 -17.06 4.95 10.77
CA LEU A 213 -17.00 5.91 11.88
C LEU A 213 -15.67 6.69 11.88
N ASP A 214 -15.65 7.85 11.22
CA ASP A 214 -14.50 8.76 11.24
C ASP A 214 -14.64 9.77 12.37
N THR A 215 -13.55 10.05 13.08
CA THR A 215 -13.53 11.00 14.20
C THR A 215 -12.53 12.11 13.95
N VAL A 216 -12.96 13.36 14.09
CA VAL A 216 -12.12 14.55 13.92
C VAL A 216 -12.16 15.39 15.19
N ALA A 217 -11.00 15.89 15.60
CA ALA A 217 -10.88 16.86 16.68
C ALA A 217 -10.05 18.06 16.18
N HIS A 218 -10.62 19.25 16.23
CA HIS A 218 -9.83 20.49 16.14
C HIS A 218 -9.16 20.75 17.48
N THR A 219 -7.99 21.39 17.48
CA THR A 219 -7.30 21.87 18.68
C THR A 219 -6.51 23.14 18.38
N GLN A 220 -6.01 23.82 19.43
CA GLN A 220 -5.07 24.95 19.28
C GLN A 220 -3.80 24.59 18.48
N ALA A 221 -3.40 23.31 18.43
CA ALA A 221 -2.24 22.83 17.68
C ALA A 221 -2.58 22.36 16.25
N GLY A 222 -3.85 22.36 15.86
CA GLY A 222 -4.33 21.93 14.54
C GLY A 222 -5.45 20.88 14.62
N THR A 223 -5.87 20.40 13.43
CA THR A 223 -6.99 19.45 13.27
C THR A 223 -6.48 18.03 12.98
N TYR A 224 -6.93 17.07 13.78
CA TYR A 224 -6.54 15.66 13.71
C TYR A 224 -7.73 14.77 13.36
N VAL A 225 -7.47 13.64 12.70
CA VAL A 225 -8.49 12.69 12.24
C VAL A 225 -8.08 11.25 12.52
N LEU A 226 -9.02 10.46 13.01
CA LEU A 226 -9.01 8.99 13.01
C LEU A 226 -10.01 8.52 11.95
N THR A 227 -9.63 7.56 11.11
CA THR A 227 -10.54 6.96 10.13
C THR A 227 -10.97 5.56 10.53
N ASP A 228 -12.16 5.16 10.11
CA ASP A 228 -12.53 3.75 10.07
C ASP A 228 -11.92 3.07 8.85
N GLY A 229 -11.11 2.04 9.08
CA GLY A 229 -10.31 1.40 8.04
C GLY A 229 -9.30 2.34 7.35
N LEU A 230 -8.85 1.93 6.17
CA LEU A 230 -7.98 2.70 5.28
C LEU A 230 -8.75 3.77 4.50
N THR A 231 -8.04 4.81 4.04
CA THR A 231 -8.51 5.71 2.99
C THR A 231 -8.36 5.06 1.61
N ASP A 232 -9.05 5.56 0.58
CA ASP A 232 -9.07 4.95 -0.75
C ASP A 232 -7.64 4.80 -1.33
N ALA A 233 -6.77 5.81 -1.15
CA ALA A 233 -5.38 5.76 -1.60
C ALA A 233 -4.49 4.80 -0.79
N GLU A 234 -4.75 4.63 0.51
CA GLU A 234 -4.07 3.62 1.32
C GLU A 234 -4.51 2.21 0.91
N ALA A 235 -5.80 2.03 0.61
CA ALA A 235 -6.31 0.77 0.06
C ALA A 235 -5.69 0.45 -1.31
N GLU A 236 -5.51 1.44 -2.20
CA GLU A 236 -4.78 1.26 -3.46
C GLU A 236 -3.32 0.83 -3.25
N VAL A 237 -2.61 1.38 -2.25
CA VAL A 237 -1.24 0.94 -1.89
C VAL A 237 -1.22 -0.51 -1.41
N ARG A 238 -2.19 -0.91 -0.58
CA ARG A 238 -2.34 -2.31 -0.13
C ARG A 238 -2.64 -3.24 -1.29
N ASP A 239 -3.60 -2.90 -2.13
CA ASP A 239 -4.05 -3.72 -3.26
C ASP A 239 -2.99 -3.80 -4.37
N ALA A 240 -2.07 -2.83 -4.44
CA ALA A 240 -0.87 -2.88 -5.27
C ALA A 240 0.22 -3.85 -4.76
N GLY A 241 0.02 -4.48 -3.60
CA GLY A 241 0.93 -5.46 -3.02
C GLY A 241 1.79 -4.96 -1.86
N PHE A 242 1.49 -3.78 -1.29
CA PHE A 242 2.25 -3.19 -0.18
C PHE A 242 1.38 -2.97 1.08
N PRO A 243 0.85 -4.03 1.71
CA PRO A 243 -0.05 -3.92 2.87
C PRO A 243 0.58 -3.17 4.04
N ALA A 244 1.79 -3.55 4.45
CA ALA A 244 2.54 -2.90 5.54
C ALA A 244 2.64 -1.38 5.35
N SER A 245 2.94 -0.93 4.13
CA SER A 245 3.02 0.51 3.81
C SER A 245 1.70 1.23 4.01
N ALA A 246 0.57 0.62 3.62
CA ALA A 246 -0.75 1.22 3.76
C ALA A 246 -1.17 1.39 5.23
N ASP A 247 -0.97 0.36 6.05
CA ASP A 247 -1.26 0.41 7.48
C ASP A 247 -0.28 1.33 8.23
N SER A 248 0.98 1.43 7.78
CA SER A 248 1.94 2.45 8.24
C SER A 248 1.50 3.88 7.96
N PHE A 249 0.96 4.20 6.77
CA PHE A 249 0.45 5.55 6.49
C PHE A 249 -0.73 5.93 7.39
N LYS A 250 -1.65 4.98 7.64
CA LYS A 250 -2.75 5.16 8.60
C LYS A 250 -2.22 5.41 10.01
N SER A 251 -1.32 4.55 10.50
CA SER A 251 -0.73 4.65 11.83
C SER A 251 -0.01 5.98 12.06
N LEU A 252 0.79 6.44 11.08
CA LEU A 252 1.49 7.73 11.13
C LEU A 252 0.54 8.93 11.18
N ARG A 253 -0.55 8.91 10.40
CA ARG A 253 -1.58 9.97 10.43
C ARG A 253 -2.25 10.08 11.80
N GLU A 254 -2.52 8.95 12.43
CA GLU A 254 -3.35 8.85 13.64
C GLU A 254 -2.53 9.00 14.93
N LEU A 255 -1.21 8.80 14.88
CA LEU A 255 -0.26 8.97 15.97
C LEU A 255 -0.33 10.35 16.67
N CYS A 256 -0.72 11.39 15.96
CA CYS A 256 -0.80 12.76 16.49
C CYS A 256 -2.18 13.11 17.10
N PHE A 257 -3.14 12.19 17.12
CA PHE A 257 -4.48 12.49 17.63
C PHE A 257 -4.48 12.82 19.14
N PRO A 258 -5.30 13.76 19.64
CA PRO A 258 -5.21 14.25 21.02
C PRO A 258 -5.50 13.16 22.07
N ILE A 259 -4.50 12.87 22.92
CA ILE A 259 -4.55 11.75 23.87
C ILE A 259 -5.65 11.89 24.94
N GLU A 260 -5.99 13.12 25.35
CA GLU A 260 -7.07 13.38 26.32
C GLU A 260 -8.47 13.16 25.69
N VAL A 261 -8.61 13.43 24.39
CA VAL A 261 -9.84 13.13 23.64
C VAL A 261 -10.03 11.63 23.51
N MET A 262 -8.95 10.88 23.18
CA MET A 262 -8.99 9.41 23.13
C MET A 262 -9.31 8.80 24.49
N LYS A 263 -8.71 9.32 25.57
CA LYS A 263 -9.02 8.90 26.94
C LYS A 263 -10.49 9.12 27.27
N THR A 264 -11.04 10.29 26.94
CA THR A 264 -12.45 10.61 27.17
C THR A 264 -13.39 9.68 26.38
N GLY A 265 -13.02 9.32 25.15
CA GLY A 265 -13.74 8.32 24.35
C GLY A 265 -13.63 6.89 24.89
N MET A 266 -12.49 6.50 25.49
CA MET A 266 -12.31 5.20 26.15
C MET A 266 -13.08 5.04 27.47
N ASP A 267 -13.40 6.14 28.15
CA ASP A 267 -14.16 6.17 29.41
C ASP A 267 -15.65 6.50 29.18
N LEU A 268 -16.13 6.59 27.93
CA LEU A 268 -17.53 6.92 27.64
C LEU A 268 -18.52 5.83 28.07
N ARG A 269 -19.61 6.28 28.71
CA ARG A 269 -20.86 5.53 28.91
C ARG A 269 -22.02 6.28 28.25
N LEU A 270 -22.56 5.74 27.16
CA LEU A 270 -23.62 6.38 26.39
C LEU A 270 -24.91 6.61 27.19
N GLN A 271 -25.18 5.75 28.18
CA GLN A 271 -26.35 5.86 29.05
C GLN A 271 -26.32 7.07 30.00
N ASP A 272 -25.14 7.68 30.20
CA ASP A 272 -24.97 8.92 30.98
C ASP A 272 -25.25 10.19 30.14
N ALA A 273 -25.57 10.03 28.85
CA ALA A 273 -25.79 11.14 27.93
C ALA A 273 -27.09 11.92 28.23
N LYS A 274 -27.01 13.24 28.05
CA LYS A 274 -28.03 14.21 28.47
C LYS A 274 -28.83 14.74 27.28
N ALA A 275 -30.03 15.22 27.58
CA ALA A 275 -30.94 15.81 26.60
C ALA A 275 -31.42 17.19 27.07
N SER A 276 -31.82 18.03 26.12
CA SER A 276 -32.56 19.27 26.42
C SER A 276 -34.02 19.01 26.81
N ARG A 277 -34.56 17.87 26.40
CA ARG A 277 -35.90 17.36 26.74
C ARG A 277 -35.74 15.96 27.32
N GLU A 278 -36.31 15.73 28.49
CA GLU A 278 -36.22 14.42 29.17
C GLU A 278 -36.97 13.30 28.41
N GLU A 279 -37.96 13.68 27.59
CA GLU A 279 -38.64 12.77 26.66
C GLU A 279 -37.66 12.18 25.64
N ASP A 280 -36.86 13.02 24.95
CA ASP A 280 -35.82 12.57 24.01
C ASP A 280 -34.87 11.56 24.68
N ARG A 281 -34.45 11.81 25.94
CA ARG A 281 -33.55 10.90 26.67
C ARG A 281 -34.18 9.52 26.84
N ARG A 282 -35.44 9.47 27.28
CA ARG A 282 -36.16 8.21 27.50
C ARG A 282 -36.43 7.48 26.19
N HIS A 283 -37.00 8.17 25.20
CA HIS A 283 -37.32 7.60 23.89
C HIS A 283 -36.08 7.05 23.18
N ILE A 284 -34.94 7.75 23.24
CA ILE A 284 -33.69 7.27 22.65
C ILE A 284 -33.15 6.06 23.40
N LEU A 285 -32.91 6.16 24.71
CA LEU A 285 -32.26 5.06 25.44
C LEU A 285 -33.10 3.77 25.38
N ASN A 286 -34.43 3.87 25.52
CA ASN A 286 -35.32 2.71 25.34
C ASN A 286 -35.30 2.16 23.89
N SER A 287 -35.17 3.02 22.87
CA SER A 287 -34.97 2.59 21.48
C SER A 287 -33.63 1.87 21.28
N LEU A 288 -32.56 2.34 21.94
CA LEU A 288 -31.23 1.70 21.93
C LEU A 288 -31.22 0.37 22.70
N ALA A 289 -32.05 0.22 23.73
CA ALA A 289 -32.31 -1.06 24.38
C ALA A 289 -33.18 -2.02 23.54
N GLY A 290 -33.73 -1.57 22.41
CA GLY A 290 -34.58 -2.39 21.55
C GLY A 290 -36.03 -2.55 22.06
N LYS A 291 -36.47 -1.70 22.99
CA LYS A 291 -37.85 -1.69 23.49
C LYS A 291 -38.83 -1.28 22.39
N GLN A 292 -40.06 -1.80 22.46
CA GLN A 292 -41.10 -1.58 21.47
C GLN A 292 -41.68 -0.16 21.54
N GLN A 293 -42.39 0.28 20.49
CA GLN A 293 -42.90 1.65 20.39
C GLN A 293 -43.89 2.06 21.50
N HIS A 294 -44.42 1.11 22.28
CA HIS A 294 -45.28 1.41 23.44
C HIS A 294 -44.50 1.58 24.75
N GLU A 295 -43.28 1.04 24.84
CA GLU A 295 -42.38 1.02 26.01
C GLU A 295 -41.39 2.19 26.00
N LEU A 296 -41.38 3.03 24.95
CA LEU A 296 -40.40 4.12 24.80
C LEU A 296 -40.46 5.16 25.93
N ASP A 297 -41.62 5.35 26.56
CA ASP A 297 -41.82 6.31 27.66
C ASP A 297 -41.40 5.77 29.05
N ASP A 298 -41.07 4.48 29.16
CA ASP A 298 -40.64 3.86 30.41
C ASP A 298 -39.31 4.45 30.92
N GLU A 299 -38.94 4.20 32.17
CA GLU A 299 -37.60 4.59 32.65
C GLU A 299 -36.53 3.73 31.94
N PRO A 300 -35.49 4.35 31.34
CA PRO A 300 -34.40 3.62 30.71
C PRO A 300 -33.63 2.76 31.69
N ASP A 301 -33.22 1.59 31.22
CA ASP A 301 -32.42 0.65 31.99
C ASP A 301 -31.07 1.31 32.34
N SER A 302 -30.57 1.13 33.56
CA SER A 302 -29.28 1.70 33.98
C SER A 302 -28.08 1.03 33.31
N GLU A 303 -28.25 -0.23 32.89
CA GLU A 303 -27.29 -1.03 32.12
C GLU A 303 -28.06 -1.90 31.13
N HIS A 304 -27.51 -2.10 29.93
CA HIS A 304 -28.08 -2.95 28.88
C HIS A 304 -26.96 -3.54 28.01
N GLU A 305 -27.18 -4.69 27.37
CA GLU A 305 -26.16 -5.33 26.53
C GLU A 305 -25.77 -4.45 25.34
N ASN A 306 -26.75 -3.84 24.66
CA ASN A 306 -26.45 -2.94 23.55
C ASN A 306 -25.65 -1.70 23.98
N TYR A 307 -25.89 -1.17 25.19
CA TYR A 307 -25.07 -0.05 25.70
C TYR A 307 -23.63 -0.50 25.94
N THR A 308 -23.47 -1.69 26.54
CA THR A 308 -22.16 -2.32 26.75
C THR A 308 -21.42 -2.53 25.42
N LYS A 309 -22.12 -3.00 24.38
CA LYS A 309 -21.60 -3.24 23.02
C LYS A 309 -21.10 -1.94 22.36
N VAL A 310 -21.90 -0.86 22.35
CA VAL A 310 -21.46 0.45 21.82
C VAL A 310 -20.27 1.00 22.61
N ASN A 311 -20.38 1.07 23.94
CA ASN A 311 -19.34 1.65 24.80
C ASN A 311 -18.00 0.92 24.59
N ALA A 312 -18.04 -0.42 24.50
CA ALA A 312 -16.86 -1.24 24.25
C ALA A 312 -16.28 -1.03 22.84
N GLN A 313 -17.10 -1.05 21.79
CA GLN A 313 -16.64 -0.86 20.40
C GLN A 313 -16.09 0.55 20.14
N LEU A 314 -16.72 1.58 20.71
CA LEU A 314 -16.23 2.96 20.61
C LEU A 314 -14.93 3.12 21.43
N GLY A 315 -14.92 2.60 22.66
CA GLY A 315 -13.73 2.63 23.51
C GLY A 315 -12.54 1.89 22.88
N SER A 316 -12.76 0.74 22.24
CA SER A 316 -11.69 -0.01 21.56
C SER A 316 -11.09 0.76 20.38
N ARG A 317 -11.92 1.48 19.60
CA ARG A 317 -11.45 2.36 18.51
C ARG A 317 -10.49 3.43 19.02
N PHE A 318 -10.86 4.14 20.09
CA PHE A 318 -9.96 5.12 20.72
C PHE A 318 -8.74 4.46 21.37
N ALA A 319 -8.87 3.25 21.90
CA ALA A 319 -7.76 2.51 22.49
C ALA A 319 -6.70 2.11 21.45
N LEU A 320 -7.11 1.72 20.23
CA LEU A 320 -6.20 1.44 19.12
C LEU A 320 -5.40 2.69 18.72
N ALA A 321 -6.08 3.81 18.46
CA ALA A 321 -5.41 5.08 18.15
C ALA A 321 -4.52 5.58 19.31
N CYS A 322 -4.91 5.31 20.56
CA CYS A 322 -4.15 5.67 21.75
C CYS A 322 -2.95 4.75 21.99
N PHE A 323 -2.93 3.53 21.45
CA PHE A 323 -1.89 2.54 21.74
C PHE A 323 -0.48 3.06 21.41
N GLY A 324 -0.28 3.58 20.20
CA GLY A 324 0.99 4.20 19.78
C GLY A 324 1.46 5.32 20.71
N PRO A 325 0.69 6.41 20.85
CA PRO A 325 1.04 7.54 21.72
C PRO A 325 1.20 7.18 23.20
N ALA A 326 0.45 6.19 23.68
CA ALA A 326 0.51 5.75 25.07
C ALA A 326 1.73 4.87 25.36
N VAL A 327 2.19 4.07 24.40
CA VAL A 327 3.48 3.35 24.50
C VAL A 327 4.64 4.36 24.45
N MET A 328 4.65 5.28 23.47
CA MET A 328 5.69 6.32 23.37
C MET A 328 5.86 7.14 24.66
N LYS A 329 4.78 7.37 25.41
CA LYS A 329 4.77 8.12 26.67
C LYS A 329 4.89 7.24 27.92
N GLY A 330 5.22 5.94 27.79
CA GLY A 330 5.31 5.00 28.92
C GLY A 330 4.04 4.92 29.78
N SER A 331 2.87 5.17 29.19
CA SER A 331 1.62 5.49 29.90
C SER A 331 0.44 4.60 29.51
N ALA A 332 0.64 3.60 28.65
CA ALA A 332 -0.40 2.65 28.21
C ALA A 332 -1.17 1.97 29.36
N ARG A 333 -0.51 1.66 30.49
CA ARG A 333 -1.19 1.12 31.70
C ARG A 333 -2.09 2.17 32.39
N ARG A 334 -1.70 3.45 32.41
CA ARG A 334 -2.43 4.54 33.08
C ARG A 334 -3.66 5.02 32.29
N LEU A 335 -3.70 4.76 30.98
CA LEU A 335 -4.73 5.26 30.07
C LEU A 335 -5.85 4.26 29.78
N GLY A 336 -5.87 3.09 30.43
CA GLY A 336 -6.98 2.13 30.30
C GLY A 336 -7.06 1.38 28.96
N VAL A 337 -6.12 1.60 28.03
CA VAL A 337 -6.06 0.99 26.67
C VAL A 337 -6.31 -0.52 26.69
N ALA A 338 -5.71 -1.25 27.65
CA ALA A 338 -5.91 -2.69 27.81
C ALA A 338 -7.37 -3.07 28.10
N ARG A 339 -7.98 -2.39 29.07
CA ARG A 339 -9.37 -2.61 29.49
C ARG A 339 -10.34 -2.32 28.33
N ALA A 340 -10.10 -1.24 27.59
CA ALA A 340 -10.96 -0.83 26.48
C ALA A 340 -10.90 -1.80 25.29
N LEU A 341 -9.73 -2.34 24.94
CA LEU A 341 -9.61 -3.38 23.91
C LEU A 341 -10.25 -4.71 24.33
N GLN A 342 -9.96 -5.19 25.55
CA GLN A 342 -10.53 -6.44 26.07
C GLN A 342 -12.06 -6.39 26.26
N ALA A 343 -12.63 -5.21 26.53
CA ALA A 343 -14.07 -5.03 26.68
C ALA A 343 -14.83 -5.30 25.36
N ASP A 344 -14.20 -5.05 24.21
CA ASP A 344 -14.79 -5.24 22.88
C ASP A 344 -14.78 -6.72 22.46
N ARG A 345 -15.65 -7.48 23.11
CA ARG A 345 -15.88 -8.92 22.84
C ARG A 345 -16.55 -9.17 21.49
N TRP A 346 -16.93 -8.14 20.74
CA TRP A 346 -17.58 -8.26 19.43
C TRP A 346 -16.59 -8.09 18.27
N ARG A 347 -15.43 -7.48 18.51
CA ARG A 347 -14.35 -7.35 17.52
C ARG A 347 -13.87 -8.72 17.02
N ARG A 348 -13.96 -8.90 15.69
CA ARG A 348 -13.49 -10.10 14.99
C ARG A 348 -12.15 -9.91 14.28
N GLN A 349 -11.81 -8.68 13.92
CA GLN A 349 -10.55 -8.33 13.25
C GLN A 349 -9.79 -7.28 14.05
N LEU A 350 -8.48 -7.49 14.17
CA LEU A 350 -7.52 -6.52 14.66
C LEU A 350 -6.33 -6.48 13.70
N VAL A 351 -6.01 -5.27 13.23
CA VAL A 351 -4.79 -4.95 12.49
C VAL A 351 -4.02 -3.94 13.35
N LEU A 352 -2.73 -4.17 13.57
CA LEU A 352 -1.89 -3.29 14.37
C LEU A 352 -0.45 -3.29 13.87
N ASP A 353 -0.02 -2.14 13.34
CA ASP A 353 1.38 -1.82 13.06
C ASP A 353 2.03 -1.25 14.33
N VAL A 354 3.19 -1.82 14.72
CA VAL A 354 3.98 -1.33 15.84
C VAL A 354 5.41 -0.93 15.47
N ASN A 355 5.74 -0.89 14.18
CA ASN A 355 7.07 -0.61 13.62
C ASN A 355 7.60 0.79 13.98
N LYS A 356 6.72 1.67 14.48
CA LYS A 356 7.04 3.04 14.90
C LYS A 356 7.09 3.23 16.43
N LEU A 357 7.02 2.14 17.21
CA LEU A 357 7.16 2.19 18.68
C LEU A 357 8.63 2.24 19.13
N PRO A 358 8.95 2.94 20.24
CA PRO A 358 10.31 3.03 20.74
C PRO A 358 10.84 1.72 21.35
N LYS A 359 12.17 1.68 21.48
CA LYS A 359 13.10 0.53 21.60
C LYS A 359 12.98 -0.41 22.82
N GLU A 360 11.79 -0.61 23.40
CA GLU A 360 11.51 -1.67 24.39
C GLU A 360 10.41 -2.63 23.89
N PRO A 361 10.63 -3.42 22.82
CA PRO A 361 9.53 -4.07 22.14
C PRO A 361 9.00 -5.31 22.85
N ASP A 362 9.82 -6.17 23.49
CA ASP A 362 9.31 -7.36 24.18
C ASP A 362 8.29 -7.00 25.29
N SER A 363 8.58 -5.96 26.10
CA SER A 363 7.65 -5.50 27.14
C SER A 363 6.39 -4.84 26.56
N ASN A 364 6.51 -4.14 25.44
CA ASN A 364 5.39 -3.54 24.71
C ASN A 364 4.52 -4.59 24.01
N LEU A 365 5.13 -5.64 23.48
CA LEU A 365 4.52 -6.77 22.77
C LEU A 365 3.81 -7.70 23.76
N VAL A 366 4.40 -8.01 24.92
CA VAL A 366 3.70 -8.62 26.07
C VAL A 366 2.49 -7.75 26.45
N ALA A 367 2.73 -6.45 26.66
CA ALA A 367 1.69 -5.50 27.05
C ALA A 367 0.67 -5.22 25.93
N MET A 368 0.85 -5.73 24.72
CA MET A 368 -0.09 -5.67 23.59
C MET A 368 -0.87 -6.98 23.48
N ALA A 369 -0.17 -8.10 23.55
CA ALA A 369 -0.70 -9.46 23.58
C ALA A 369 -1.72 -9.65 24.72
N ASP A 370 -1.42 -9.13 25.92
CA ASP A 370 -2.36 -9.08 27.05
C ASP A 370 -3.67 -8.34 26.73
N LYS A 371 -3.72 -7.47 25.71
CA LYS A 371 -4.88 -6.63 25.37
C LYS A 371 -5.77 -7.22 24.28
N LEU A 372 -5.39 -8.34 23.68
CA LEU A 372 -6.11 -8.92 22.55
C LEU A 372 -7.56 -9.29 22.95
N PRO A 373 -8.59 -8.87 22.19
CA PRO A 373 -9.96 -9.31 22.41
C PRO A 373 -10.08 -10.84 22.27
N ILE A 374 -10.70 -11.48 23.26
CA ILE A 374 -10.82 -12.95 23.36
C ILE A 374 -11.56 -13.63 22.18
N ASN A 375 -12.28 -12.84 21.39
CA ASN A 375 -13.21 -13.28 20.35
C ASN A 375 -12.73 -12.97 18.93
N LEU A 376 -11.45 -12.56 18.77
CA LEU A 376 -10.83 -12.32 17.47
C LEU A 376 -10.84 -13.58 16.60
N GLN A 377 -11.13 -13.40 15.32
CA GLN A 377 -11.03 -14.39 14.26
C GLN A 377 -9.88 -14.06 13.30
N GLN A 378 -9.47 -12.80 13.22
CA GLN A 378 -8.39 -12.32 12.36
C GLN A 378 -7.47 -11.40 13.18
N LEU A 379 -6.18 -11.69 13.16
CA LEU A 379 -5.14 -10.90 13.80
C LEU A 379 -4.00 -10.68 12.80
N GLN A 380 -3.74 -9.42 12.48
CA GLN A 380 -2.62 -8.97 11.65
C GLN A 380 -1.73 -8.06 12.52
N LEU A 381 -0.46 -8.41 12.64
CA LEU A 381 0.52 -7.71 13.48
C LEU A 381 1.79 -7.45 12.68
N ASP A 382 2.25 -6.19 12.67
CA ASP A 382 3.47 -5.81 11.96
C ASP A 382 4.55 -5.35 12.95
N PHE A 383 5.70 -6.05 12.92
CA PHE A 383 6.89 -5.83 13.74
C PHE A 383 8.18 -5.69 12.88
N GLU A 384 8.10 -5.34 11.59
CA GLU A 384 9.25 -5.03 10.74
C GLU A 384 10.29 -4.12 11.44
N ASP A 385 11.58 -4.47 11.30
CA ASP A 385 12.74 -3.77 11.86
C ASP A 385 12.71 -3.58 13.41
N CYS A 386 11.86 -4.34 14.11
CA CYS A 386 11.83 -4.35 15.57
C CYS A 386 12.96 -5.20 16.17
N SER A 387 14.21 -4.91 15.79
CA SER A 387 15.47 -5.61 16.14
C SER A 387 15.78 -5.89 17.63
N GLN A 388 14.93 -5.44 18.56
CA GLN A 388 15.02 -5.78 19.98
C GLN A 388 13.97 -6.83 20.42
N ILE A 389 13.05 -7.28 19.55
CA ILE A 389 12.15 -8.41 19.81
C ILE A 389 12.98 -9.68 19.89
N SER A 390 12.74 -10.49 20.92
CA SER A 390 13.40 -11.77 21.10
C SER A 390 12.40 -12.92 21.19
N ASP A 391 12.92 -14.14 21.24
CA ASP A 391 12.14 -15.36 21.51
C ASP A 391 11.20 -15.23 22.72
N ALA A 392 11.59 -14.45 23.75
CA ALA A 392 10.75 -14.21 24.93
C ALA A 392 9.53 -13.34 24.62
N GLY A 393 9.67 -12.35 23.72
CA GLY A 393 8.54 -11.59 23.20
C GLY A 393 7.61 -12.47 22.38
N VAL A 394 8.16 -13.20 21.41
CA VAL A 394 7.39 -14.11 20.53
C VAL A 394 6.60 -15.14 21.36
N ALA A 395 7.21 -15.76 22.36
CA ALA A 395 6.56 -16.69 23.28
C ALA A 395 5.40 -16.02 24.06
N ALA A 396 5.61 -14.79 24.55
CA ALA A 396 4.57 -14.07 25.28
C ALA A 396 3.40 -13.59 24.41
N LEU A 397 3.61 -13.36 23.10
CA LEU A 397 2.52 -13.18 22.14
C LEU A 397 1.77 -14.49 21.91
N ALA A 398 2.51 -15.59 21.69
CA ALA A 398 1.98 -16.91 21.44
C ALA A 398 1.02 -17.37 22.56
N ASP A 399 1.41 -17.18 23.83
CA ASP A 399 0.61 -17.48 25.02
C ASP A 399 -0.73 -16.71 25.13
N LYS A 400 -0.97 -15.69 24.29
CA LYS A 400 -2.15 -14.83 24.32
C LYS A 400 -2.98 -14.87 23.04
N LEU A 401 -2.58 -15.67 22.05
CA LEU A 401 -3.33 -15.82 20.80
C LEU A 401 -4.77 -16.33 21.10
N PRO A 402 -5.82 -15.61 20.70
CA PRO A 402 -7.20 -16.03 20.96
C PRO A 402 -7.53 -17.37 20.29
N ILE A 403 -8.15 -18.27 21.06
CA ILE A 403 -8.50 -19.63 20.61
C ILE A 403 -9.48 -19.62 19.41
N SER A 404 -10.20 -18.51 19.18
CA SER A 404 -11.11 -18.33 18.04
C SER A 404 -10.46 -17.87 16.74
N LEU A 405 -9.13 -17.67 16.69
CA LEU A 405 -8.44 -17.21 15.49
C LEU A 405 -8.57 -18.20 14.33
N GLN A 406 -8.92 -17.66 13.17
CA GLN A 406 -9.02 -18.33 11.87
C GLN A 406 -7.97 -17.78 10.89
N MET A 407 -7.46 -16.57 11.12
CA MET A 407 -6.38 -15.94 10.38
C MET A 407 -5.37 -15.33 11.37
N LEU A 408 -4.09 -15.66 11.18
CA LEU A 408 -2.97 -15.07 11.92
C LEU A 408 -1.88 -14.69 10.92
N GLU A 409 -1.65 -13.40 10.81
CA GLU A 409 -0.60 -12.78 10.01
C GLU A 409 0.32 -12.03 10.96
N VAL A 410 1.61 -12.40 10.98
CA VAL A 410 2.61 -11.70 11.79
C VAL A 410 3.85 -11.46 10.95
N ASN A 411 4.22 -10.19 10.80
CA ASN A 411 5.46 -9.79 10.19
C ASN A 411 6.52 -9.57 11.27
N PHE A 412 7.59 -10.37 11.24
CA PHE A 412 8.78 -10.24 12.07
C PHE A 412 10.02 -9.93 11.22
N SER A 413 9.87 -9.36 10.02
CA SER A 413 11.00 -9.04 9.15
C SER A 413 12.07 -8.20 9.89
N GLN A 414 13.34 -8.53 9.66
CA GLN A 414 14.52 -7.91 10.26
C GLN A 414 14.60 -7.99 11.81
N CYS A 415 13.76 -8.82 12.46
CA CYS A 415 13.85 -9.12 13.90
C CYS A 415 14.99 -10.10 14.23
N SER A 416 16.24 -9.70 13.96
CA SER A 416 17.50 -10.48 14.08
C SER A 416 17.81 -11.16 15.43
N ARG A 417 16.95 -11.04 16.45
CA ARG A 417 17.02 -11.70 17.76
C ARG A 417 15.99 -12.83 17.96
N ILE A 418 15.15 -13.09 16.97
CA ILE A 418 14.30 -14.28 16.92
C ILE A 418 15.13 -15.44 16.37
N SER A 419 15.08 -16.56 17.06
CA SER A 419 15.74 -17.82 16.72
C SER A 419 14.74 -18.96 16.58
N ASP A 420 15.23 -20.17 16.32
CA ASP A 420 14.45 -21.41 16.36
C ASP A 420 13.58 -21.55 17.62
N ALA A 421 14.02 -21.02 18.77
CA ALA A 421 13.26 -21.09 20.02
C ALA A 421 11.99 -20.21 20.00
N GLY A 422 12.04 -19.02 19.41
CA GLY A 422 10.88 -18.14 19.24
C GLY A 422 9.88 -18.72 18.24
N VAL A 423 10.39 -19.26 17.12
CA VAL A 423 9.56 -19.97 16.13
C VAL A 423 8.86 -21.17 16.75
N ALA A 424 9.57 -22.00 17.53
CA ALA A 424 9.00 -23.14 18.24
C ALA A 424 7.95 -22.72 19.29
N ALA A 425 8.20 -21.65 20.05
CA ALA A 425 7.26 -21.14 21.04
C ALA A 425 5.96 -20.62 20.40
N LEU A 426 6.05 -19.96 19.24
CA LEU A 426 4.89 -19.54 18.45
C LEU A 426 4.10 -20.75 17.94
N ALA A 427 4.82 -21.71 17.35
CA ALA A 427 4.26 -22.95 16.81
C ALA A 427 3.46 -23.75 17.85
N GLU A 428 3.96 -23.86 19.09
CA GLU A 428 3.32 -24.62 20.16
C GLU A 428 1.93 -24.08 20.54
N LYS A 429 1.66 -22.78 20.33
CA LYS A 429 0.42 -22.10 20.74
C LYS A 429 -0.51 -21.75 19.57
N LEU A 430 -0.24 -22.23 18.35
CA LEU A 430 -1.10 -21.95 17.19
C LEU A 430 -2.55 -22.45 17.42
N PRO A 431 -3.57 -21.58 17.28
CA PRO A 431 -4.96 -21.98 17.51
C PRO A 431 -5.44 -23.08 16.57
N ILE A 432 -6.10 -24.11 17.11
CA ILE A 432 -6.60 -25.26 16.34
C ILE A 432 -7.68 -24.90 15.29
N SER A 433 -8.26 -23.71 15.35
CA SER A 433 -9.22 -23.18 14.36
C SER A 433 -8.57 -22.43 13.19
N LEU A 434 -7.24 -22.30 13.16
CA LEU A 434 -6.53 -21.48 12.20
C LEU A 434 -6.64 -22.05 10.77
N GLN A 435 -7.22 -21.26 9.87
CA GLN A 435 -7.43 -21.60 8.45
C GLN A 435 -6.43 -20.90 7.53
N GLN A 436 -5.89 -19.76 7.95
CA GLN A 436 -4.94 -18.95 7.19
C GLN A 436 -3.81 -18.54 8.12
N HIS A 437 -2.57 -18.83 7.74
CA HIS A 437 -1.40 -18.47 8.51
C HIS A 437 -0.36 -17.86 7.59
N HIS A 438 0.06 -16.63 7.91
CA HIS A 438 1.16 -15.94 7.27
C HIS A 438 2.16 -15.54 8.34
N LEU A 439 3.40 -16.03 8.23
CA LEU A 439 4.51 -15.56 9.04
C LEU A 439 5.63 -15.09 8.13
N ASN A 440 6.06 -13.86 8.32
CA ASN A 440 7.26 -13.34 7.68
C ASN A 440 8.38 -13.30 8.72
N PHE A 441 9.49 -13.97 8.41
CA PHE A 441 10.73 -13.98 9.18
C PHE A 441 11.93 -13.52 8.33
N SER A 442 11.71 -12.79 7.23
CA SER A 442 12.76 -12.25 6.36
C SER A 442 13.87 -11.58 7.18
N GLY A 443 15.15 -11.88 6.95
CA GLY A 443 16.29 -11.33 7.68
C GLY A 443 16.49 -11.86 9.12
N CYS A 444 15.67 -12.81 9.61
CA CYS A 444 15.85 -13.45 10.92
C CYS A 444 16.94 -14.54 10.87
N SER A 445 18.19 -14.11 10.64
CA SER A 445 19.37 -14.95 10.40
C SER A 445 19.74 -15.99 11.48
N GLN A 446 19.04 -16.04 12.63
CA GLN A 446 19.19 -17.08 13.66
C GLN A 446 18.17 -18.22 13.54
N ILE A 447 17.30 -18.22 12.52
CA ILE A 447 16.40 -19.32 12.20
C ILE A 447 17.10 -20.32 11.28
N SER A 448 16.99 -21.60 11.61
CA SER A 448 17.58 -22.74 10.90
C SER A 448 16.52 -23.81 10.58
N ASP A 449 16.98 -24.93 10.01
CA ASP A 449 16.15 -26.14 9.81
C ASP A 449 15.38 -26.57 11.07
N ALA A 450 15.91 -26.32 12.28
CA ALA A 450 15.27 -26.71 13.53
C ALA A 450 14.00 -25.89 13.82
N GLY A 451 14.02 -24.57 13.57
CA GLY A 451 12.85 -23.70 13.72
C GLY A 451 11.79 -24.02 12.68
N VAL A 452 12.20 -24.24 11.42
CA VAL A 452 11.29 -24.68 10.34
C VAL A 452 10.61 -26.00 10.70
N ALA A 453 11.38 -26.99 11.19
CA ALA A 453 10.84 -28.28 11.63
C ALA A 453 9.88 -28.14 12.84
N ALA A 454 10.24 -27.35 13.85
CA ALA A 454 9.41 -27.11 15.02
C ALA A 454 8.06 -26.47 14.66
N MET A 455 8.05 -25.54 13.70
CA MET A 455 6.81 -24.97 13.16
C MET A 455 6.01 -25.99 12.36
N ALA A 456 6.66 -26.73 11.46
CA ALA A 456 6.03 -27.75 10.64
C ALA A 456 5.28 -28.79 11.49
N GLU A 457 5.86 -29.24 12.61
CA GLU A 457 5.24 -30.22 13.52
C GLU A 457 3.92 -29.77 14.16
N LYS A 458 3.64 -28.47 14.23
CA LYS A 458 2.48 -27.90 14.94
C LYS A 458 1.44 -27.23 14.03
N LEU A 459 1.62 -27.30 12.70
CA LEU A 459 0.67 -26.72 11.74
C LEU A 459 -0.75 -27.27 11.97
N PRO A 460 -1.77 -26.41 12.21
CA PRO A 460 -3.14 -26.85 12.46
C PRO A 460 -3.75 -27.63 11.27
N ILE A 461 -4.45 -28.73 11.55
CA ILE A 461 -5.08 -29.57 10.51
C ILE A 461 -6.22 -28.85 9.74
N SER A 462 -6.75 -27.77 10.33
CA SER A 462 -7.76 -26.89 9.74
C SER A 462 -7.20 -25.89 8.72
N LEU A 463 -5.87 -25.82 8.58
CA LEU A 463 -5.18 -24.85 7.75
C LEU A 463 -5.44 -25.09 6.26
N GLN A 464 -5.90 -24.05 5.58
CA GLN A 464 -6.19 -24.04 4.14
C GLN A 464 -5.21 -23.16 3.36
N LYS A 465 -4.60 -22.16 4.02
CA LYS A 465 -3.57 -21.30 3.44
C LYS A 465 -2.38 -21.20 4.38
N LEU A 466 -1.20 -21.46 3.85
CA LEU A 466 0.08 -21.24 4.52
C LEU A 466 0.94 -20.32 3.66
N GLN A 467 1.41 -19.23 4.26
CA GLN A 467 2.49 -18.40 3.74
C GLN A 467 3.61 -18.32 4.77
N LEU A 468 4.83 -18.65 4.37
CA LEU A 468 6.02 -18.52 5.20
C LEU A 468 7.09 -17.83 4.39
N ASP A 469 7.57 -16.69 4.88
CA ASP A 469 8.63 -15.93 4.22
C ASP A 469 9.93 -16.05 5.04
N PHE A 470 10.99 -16.61 4.44
CA PHE A 470 12.29 -16.89 5.06
C PHE A 470 13.47 -16.28 4.27
N GLU A 471 13.22 -15.18 3.56
CA GLU A 471 14.26 -14.39 2.88
C GLU A 471 15.47 -14.13 3.78
N GLU A 472 16.70 -14.24 3.25
CA GLU A 472 17.97 -14.07 3.97
C GLU A 472 18.19 -15.02 5.19
N CYS A 473 17.34 -16.03 5.41
CA CYS A 473 17.51 -17.03 6.47
C CYS A 473 18.51 -18.13 6.08
N SER A 474 19.75 -17.72 5.81
CA SER A 474 20.85 -18.54 5.24
C SER A 474 21.21 -19.84 5.97
N GLN A 475 20.69 -20.11 7.17
CA GLN A 475 20.86 -21.38 7.89
C GLN A 475 19.79 -22.44 7.56
N ILE A 476 18.80 -22.12 6.73
CA ILE A 476 17.81 -23.09 6.22
C ILE A 476 18.40 -23.82 5.01
N SER A 477 18.26 -25.14 5.00
CA SER A 477 18.77 -26.07 4.00
C SER A 477 17.68 -27.02 3.47
N ASP A 478 18.09 -27.98 2.65
CA ASP A 478 17.24 -29.09 2.19
C ASP A 478 16.54 -29.83 3.34
N ALA A 479 17.14 -29.89 4.53
CA ALA A 479 16.57 -30.58 5.68
C ALA A 479 15.34 -29.84 6.25
N GLY A 480 15.38 -28.51 6.37
CA GLY A 480 14.24 -27.69 6.79
C GLY A 480 13.12 -27.71 5.74
N ALA A 481 13.48 -27.60 4.47
CA ALA A 481 12.54 -27.74 3.35
C ALA A 481 11.82 -29.10 3.37
N ALA A 482 12.54 -30.20 3.61
CA ALA A 482 11.98 -31.54 3.74
C ALA A 482 11.11 -31.71 5.01
N ALA A 483 11.56 -31.19 6.16
CA ALA A 483 10.82 -31.25 7.42
C ALA A 483 9.47 -30.50 7.32
N LEU A 484 9.46 -29.36 6.62
CA LEU A 484 8.22 -28.65 6.30
C LEU A 484 7.32 -29.47 5.37
N ALA A 485 7.88 -30.00 4.28
CA ALA A 485 7.15 -30.81 3.30
C ALA A 485 6.41 -31.99 3.94
N ASP A 486 7.07 -32.73 4.83
CA ASP A 486 6.54 -33.93 5.50
C ASP A 486 5.35 -33.67 6.44
N LYS A 487 5.09 -32.40 6.80
CA LYS A 487 4.02 -32.01 7.74
C LYS A 487 2.94 -31.10 7.15
N LEU A 488 3.02 -30.76 5.86
CA LEU A 488 2.01 -29.90 5.22
C LEU A 488 0.60 -30.51 5.35
N PRO A 489 -0.39 -29.77 5.90
CA PRO A 489 -1.78 -30.22 5.93
C PRO A 489 -2.42 -30.15 4.53
N ASN A 490 -3.70 -30.50 4.41
CA ASN A 490 -4.45 -30.45 3.13
C ASN A 490 -4.77 -28.99 2.69
N LEU A 491 -3.72 -28.26 2.32
CA LEU A 491 -3.78 -26.87 1.90
C LEU A 491 -4.49 -26.68 0.56
N GLN A 492 -5.12 -25.52 0.40
CA GLN A 492 -5.58 -24.97 -0.88
C GLN A 492 -4.59 -23.94 -1.43
N GLN A 493 -3.82 -23.26 -0.59
CA GLN A 493 -2.81 -22.30 -0.99
C GLN A 493 -1.52 -22.50 -0.17
N LEU A 494 -0.38 -22.54 -0.85
CA LEU A 494 0.95 -22.64 -0.27
C LEU A 494 1.83 -21.59 -0.93
N GLN A 495 2.41 -20.71 -0.11
CA GLN A 495 3.39 -19.73 -0.52
C GLN A 495 4.62 -19.90 0.38
N LEU A 496 5.78 -20.19 -0.20
CA LEU A 496 7.04 -20.28 0.54
C LEU A 496 8.04 -19.34 -0.12
N ASP A 497 8.61 -18.45 0.69
CA ASP A 497 9.74 -17.63 0.27
C ASP A 497 11.02 -18.17 0.91
N PHE A 498 11.97 -18.54 0.05
CA PHE A 498 13.31 -19.00 0.42
C PHE A 498 14.39 -18.15 -0.27
N GLU A 499 14.09 -16.87 -0.55
CA GLU A 499 15.05 -15.93 -1.12
C GLU A 499 16.37 -15.90 -0.31
N ASP A 500 17.51 -16.00 -1.01
CA ASP A 500 18.87 -16.11 -0.45
C ASP A 500 19.09 -17.22 0.60
N CYS A 501 18.23 -18.25 0.65
CA CYS A 501 18.47 -19.50 1.39
C CYS A 501 19.46 -20.40 0.63
N THR A 502 20.70 -19.93 0.48
CA THR A 502 21.76 -20.52 -0.38
C THR A 502 22.12 -21.99 -0.13
N GLN A 503 21.68 -22.60 0.97
CA GLN A 503 21.88 -24.03 1.27
C GLN A 503 20.79 -24.94 0.71
N ILE A 504 19.67 -24.40 0.20
CA ILE A 504 18.64 -25.17 -0.51
C ILE A 504 19.13 -25.52 -1.92
N SER A 505 18.97 -26.79 -2.28
CA SER A 505 19.36 -27.39 -3.55
C SER A 505 18.19 -28.11 -4.23
N ASP A 506 18.50 -28.77 -5.35
CA ASP A 506 17.58 -29.70 -6.01
C ASP A 506 16.96 -30.75 -5.07
N ALA A 507 17.66 -31.15 -4.00
CA ALA A 507 17.15 -32.14 -3.03
C ALA A 507 16.00 -31.57 -2.19
N GLY A 508 16.11 -30.34 -1.68
CA GLY A 508 15.05 -29.66 -0.93
C GLY A 508 13.86 -29.33 -1.82
N VAL A 509 14.11 -28.88 -3.06
CA VAL A 509 13.05 -28.69 -4.07
C VAL A 509 12.32 -30.01 -4.37
N ALA A 510 13.05 -31.13 -4.49
CA ALA A 510 12.46 -32.45 -4.70
C ALA A 510 11.65 -32.95 -3.49
N ALA A 511 12.13 -32.70 -2.26
CA ALA A 511 11.42 -33.06 -1.03
C ALA A 511 10.10 -32.30 -0.89
N LEU A 512 10.13 -30.96 -1.07
CA LEU A 512 8.93 -30.12 -1.15
C LEU A 512 7.96 -30.64 -2.22
N ALA A 513 8.47 -30.89 -3.42
CA ALA A 513 7.68 -31.38 -4.55
C ALA A 513 6.97 -32.70 -4.26
N GLU A 514 7.63 -33.66 -3.59
CA GLU A 514 7.05 -34.98 -3.33
C GLU A 514 5.81 -34.92 -2.44
N LYS A 515 5.74 -33.97 -1.51
CA LYS A 515 4.67 -33.88 -0.48
C LYS A 515 3.63 -32.78 -0.74
N LEU A 516 3.67 -32.10 -1.90
CA LEU A 516 2.70 -31.05 -2.23
C LEU A 516 1.24 -31.55 -2.09
N PRO A 517 0.37 -30.86 -1.31
CA PRO A 517 -1.00 -31.29 -1.09
C PRO A 517 -1.82 -31.44 -2.38
N THR A 518 -2.57 -32.54 -2.51
CA THR A 518 -3.35 -32.82 -3.73
C THR A 518 -4.56 -31.89 -3.93
N SER A 519 -4.95 -31.15 -2.89
CA SER A 519 -5.99 -30.11 -2.90
C SER A 519 -5.51 -28.73 -3.35
N LEU A 520 -4.21 -28.55 -3.59
CA LEU A 520 -3.57 -27.25 -3.78
C LEU A 520 -4.03 -26.55 -5.07
N GLN A 521 -4.60 -25.35 -4.93
CA GLN A 521 -5.06 -24.51 -6.03
C GLN A 521 -4.09 -23.37 -6.36
N LEU A 522 -3.28 -22.93 -5.40
CA LEU A 522 -2.24 -21.91 -5.54
C LEU A 522 -0.92 -22.45 -4.97
N LEU A 523 0.12 -22.48 -5.80
CA LEU A 523 1.50 -22.68 -5.38
C LEU A 523 2.34 -21.44 -5.72
N SER A 524 3.02 -20.89 -4.73
CA SER A 524 4.07 -19.88 -4.91
C SER A 524 5.35 -20.38 -4.24
N LEU A 525 6.44 -20.47 -4.98
CA LEU A 525 7.77 -20.77 -4.44
C LEU A 525 8.76 -19.72 -4.94
N ASN A 526 9.41 -19.01 -4.03
CA ASN A 526 10.52 -18.13 -4.35
C ASN A 526 11.84 -18.78 -3.96
N PHE A 527 12.75 -18.90 -4.92
CA PHE A 527 14.10 -19.43 -4.76
C PHE A 527 15.15 -18.46 -5.35
N TYR A 528 14.89 -17.15 -5.34
CA TYR A 528 15.89 -16.16 -5.76
C TYR A 528 17.21 -16.37 -5.00
N MET A 529 18.34 -16.28 -5.70
CA MET A 529 19.69 -16.52 -5.17
C MET A 529 19.94 -17.91 -4.54
N CYS A 530 19.02 -18.88 -4.65
CA CYS A 530 19.28 -20.28 -4.26
C CYS A 530 20.23 -20.96 -5.26
N SER A 531 21.53 -20.67 -5.13
CA SER A 531 22.61 -21.00 -6.08
C SER A 531 22.85 -22.49 -6.41
N ARG A 532 22.11 -23.41 -5.76
CA ARG A 532 22.28 -24.87 -5.88
C ARG A 532 21.09 -25.57 -6.56
N ILE A 533 20.25 -24.81 -7.25
CA ILE A 533 19.07 -25.32 -7.98
C ILE A 533 19.37 -25.37 -9.48
N SER A 534 19.12 -26.53 -10.08
CA SER A 534 19.39 -26.84 -11.48
C SER A 534 18.12 -27.31 -12.22
N ASP A 535 18.30 -27.78 -13.45
CA ASP A 535 17.27 -28.48 -14.21
C ASP A 535 16.68 -29.68 -13.46
N ALA A 536 17.44 -30.33 -12.56
CA ALA A 536 16.98 -31.49 -11.80
C ALA A 536 15.90 -31.11 -10.77
N GLY A 537 16.07 -30.02 -10.02
CA GLY A 537 15.08 -29.51 -9.07
C GLY A 537 13.84 -28.98 -9.79
N VAL A 538 14.01 -28.21 -10.87
CA VAL A 538 12.89 -27.76 -11.72
C VAL A 538 12.11 -28.96 -12.27
N ALA A 539 12.78 -30.00 -12.74
CA ALA A 539 12.14 -31.22 -13.23
C ALA A 539 11.47 -32.03 -12.10
N ALA A 540 12.07 -32.12 -10.91
CA ALA A 540 11.48 -32.78 -9.75
C ALA A 540 10.15 -32.12 -9.35
N LEU A 541 10.17 -30.79 -9.23
CA LEU A 541 8.97 -29.98 -8.96
C LEU A 541 7.90 -30.16 -10.03
N ALA A 542 8.27 -29.95 -11.31
CA ALA A 542 7.37 -30.11 -12.44
C ALA A 542 6.67 -31.47 -12.47
N ASN A 543 7.40 -32.55 -12.16
CA ASN A 543 6.87 -33.90 -12.18
C ASN A 543 5.79 -34.17 -11.12
N LYS A 544 5.72 -33.37 -10.06
CA LYS A 544 4.83 -33.57 -8.90
C LYS A 544 3.73 -32.51 -8.73
N LEU A 545 3.71 -31.45 -9.55
CA LEU A 545 2.68 -30.39 -9.50
C LEU A 545 1.24 -30.97 -9.43
N PRO A 546 0.45 -30.65 -8.38
CA PRO A 546 -0.93 -31.12 -8.23
C PRO A 546 -1.85 -30.73 -9.40
N VAL A 547 -2.77 -31.64 -9.74
CA VAL A 547 -3.73 -31.45 -10.86
C VAL A 547 -4.82 -30.40 -10.60
N SER A 548 -4.99 -30.00 -9.34
CA SER A 548 -5.93 -29.00 -8.83
C SER A 548 -5.43 -27.56 -8.98
N LEU A 549 -4.16 -27.36 -9.35
CA LEU A 549 -3.53 -26.04 -9.46
C LEU A 549 -4.20 -25.16 -10.51
N LYS A 550 -4.66 -23.99 -10.07
CA LYS A 550 -5.15 -22.88 -10.88
C LYS A 550 -4.11 -21.77 -11.02
N GLN A 551 -3.23 -21.63 -10.04
CA GLN A 551 -2.17 -20.62 -10.00
C GLN A 551 -0.83 -21.25 -9.64
N VAL A 552 0.19 -20.95 -10.44
CA VAL A 552 1.59 -21.31 -10.18
C VAL A 552 2.43 -20.06 -10.32
N LYS A 553 3.18 -19.71 -9.26
CA LYS A 553 4.26 -18.72 -9.28
C LYS A 553 5.55 -19.43 -8.89
N LEU A 554 6.60 -19.34 -9.71
CA LEU A 554 7.92 -19.88 -9.42
C LEU A 554 8.97 -18.82 -9.75
N ASN A 555 9.88 -18.53 -8.81
CA ASN A 555 11.02 -17.65 -9.04
C ASN A 555 12.33 -18.44 -8.89
N PHE A 556 13.13 -18.42 -9.95
CA PHE A 556 14.47 -18.98 -10.02
C PHE A 556 15.50 -17.96 -10.54
N ASP A 557 15.26 -16.64 -10.39
CA ASP A 557 16.26 -15.63 -10.79
C ASP A 557 17.54 -15.79 -9.94
N ARG A 558 18.69 -15.64 -10.62
CA ARG A 558 20.05 -15.75 -10.06
C ARG A 558 20.44 -17.08 -9.39
N VAL A 559 19.67 -18.17 -9.51
CA VAL A 559 20.11 -19.51 -9.04
C VAL A 559 21.38 -20.02 -9.74
N SER A 560 21.87 -19.32 -10.77
CA SER A 560 23.13 -19.61 -11.47
C SER A 560 24.36 -18.87 -10.93
N GLN A 561 24.20 -17.98 -9.94
CA GLN A 561 25.31 -17.21 -9.35
C GLN A 561 25.96 -17.99 -8.21
N ILE A 562 27.27 -18.25 -8.33
CA ILE A 562 28.09 -18.75 -7.21
C ILE A 562 28.26 -17.60 -6.23
N SER A 563 27.97 -17.83 -4.95
CA SER A 563 28.14 -16.82 -3.89
C SER A 563 29.55 -16.23 -3.88
N ASP A 564 29.67 -14.90 -3.77
CA ASP A 564 30.94 -14.14 -3.76
C ASP A 564 31.93 -14.51 -2.63
N ALA A 565 31.57 -15.47 -1.77
CA ALA A 565 32.49 -16.12 -0.85
C ALA A 565 33.65 -16.84 -1.59
N ALA A 566 33.39 -17.40 -2.77
CA ALA A 566 34.43 -18.09 -3.56
C ALA A 566 35.50 -17.13 -4.10
N GLN A 567 35.12 -15.94 -4.58
CA GLN A 567 36.06 -14.95 -5.12
C GLN A 567 36.88 -14.25 -4.03
N ARG A 568 36.31 -14.02 -2.84
CA ARG A 568 37.02 -13.39 -1.71
C ARG A 568 38.14 -14.24 -1.11
N GLY A 569 38.21 -15.54 -1.42
CA GLY A 569 39.31 -16.41 -1.01
C GLY A 569 40.64 -16.08 -1.71
N GLU A 570 40.60 -15.77 -3.02
CA GLU A 570 41.82 -15.68 -3.84
C GLU A 570 42.54 -14.32 -3.72
N GLU A 571 41.81 -13.23 -3.48
CA GLU A 571 42.42 -11.90 -3.23
C GLU A 571 43.18 -11.85 -1.87
N GLY A 572 42.81 -12.72 -0.92
CA GLY A 572 43.41 -12.82 0.40
C GLY A 572 44.83 -13.41 0.41
N GLU A 573 45.17 -14.26 -0.56
CA GLU A 573 46.51 -14.86 -0.66
C GLU A 573 47.48 -14.00 -1.48
N MET A 574 47.02 -13.38 -2.59
CA MET A 574 47.85 -12.40 -3.33
C MET A 574 48.24 -11.18 -2.47
N SER A 575 47.36 -10.75 -1.56
CA SER A 575 47.63 -9.64 -0.65
C SER A 575 48.70 -9.96 0.42
N ARG A 576 48.95 -11.24 0.72
CA ARG A 576 49.94 -11.65 1.74
C ARG A 576 51.38 -11.73 1.25
N MET A 577 51.63 -11.67 -0.06
CA MET A 577 52.98 -11.73 -0.64
C MET A 577 53.64 -10.38 -0.92
N SER A 578 52.99 -9.25 -0.60
CA SER A 578 53.42 -7.91 -1.04
C SER A 578 53.87 -6.94 0.08
N GLN A 579 53.98 -7.35 1.35
CA GLN A 579 54.46 -6.49 2.44
C GLN A 579 55.35 -7.20 3.49
N GLU A 580 56.62 -7.49 3.16
CA GLU A 580 57.67 -7.65 4.19
C GLU A 580 59.04 -7.14 3.73
N SER A 581 59.55 -6.08 4.38
CA SER A 581 60.96 -5.65 4.42
C SER A 581 61.14 -4.43 5.37
N PRO A 582 62.29 -4.25 6.05
CA PRO A 582 62.56 -4.96 7.29
C PRO A 582 63.04 -4.06 8.47
N ARG A 583 63.25 -4.69 9.65
CA ARG A 583 63.81 -4.18 10.95
C ARG A 583 62.72 -3.61 11.90
N ALA A 584 62.83 -3.72 13.24
CA ALA A 584 63.94 -4.19 14.10
C ALA A 584 63.45 -5.03 15.32
N ARG A 585 64.38 -5.73 16.00
CA ARG A 585 64.14 -6.55 17.21
C ARG A 585 63.81 -5.70 18.45
N PRO A 586 63.15 -6.29 19.46
CA PRO A 586 63.87 -6.47 20.74
C PRO A 586 63.75 -7.88 21.36
N ALA A 587 64.43 -8.05 22.50
CA ALA A 587 64.83 -9.29 23.17
C ALA A 587 63.72 -10.21 23.72
N ALA A 588 64.06 -11.48 23.88
CA ALA A 588 63.31 -12.50 24.62
C ALA A 588 63.81 -12.65 26.06
N PRO A 589 63.03 -13.34 26.92
CA PRO A 589 63.58 -14.20 27.95
C PRO A 589 63.06 -15.65 27.86
N ALA A 590 63.96 -16.59 28.15
CA ALA A 590 63.68 -17.99 28.56
C ALA A 590 64.50 -18.21 29.87
N ALA A 591 64.32 -19.22 30.71
CA ALA A 591 63.57 -20.49 30.65
C ALA A 591 63.07 -20.84 32.10
N PRO A 592 62.74 -22.10 32.50
CA PRO A 592 63.72 -23.21 32.59
C PRO A 592 63.24 -24.58 32.05
N TRP A 593 64.20 -25.51 31.96
CA TRP A 593 64.08 -26.88 31.42
C TRP A 593 63.77 -27.94 32.49
N GLN A 594 63.23 -29.12 32.08
CA GLN A 594 63.79 -30.51 32.17
C GLN A 594 62.98 -31.42 31.19
N GLY A 595 63.44 -32.50 30.55
CA GLY A 595 64.79 -33.06 30.30
C GLY A 595 64.75 -34.46 29.62
N GLN A 596 65.76 -34.76 28.77
CA GLN A 596 66.25 -36.10 28.33
C GLN A 596 65.56 -36.89 27.16
N THR A 597 66.34 -37.82 26.58
CA THR A 597 66.30 -38.45 25.21
C THR A 597 66.36 -40.00 25.34
N PRO A 598 66.58 -40.89 24.31
CA PRO A 598 66.90 -40.72 22.87
C PRO A 598 66.21 -41.68 21.82
N THR A 599 66.70 -41.54 20.58
CA THR A 599 66.45 -42.09 19.21
C THR A 599 66.59 -43.64 19.01
N PRO A 600 66.65 -44.29 17.79
CA PRO A 600 66.68 -43.80 16.37
C PRO A 600 65.97 -44.64 15.23
N ALA A 601 66.10 -44.13 13.98
CA ALA A 601 66.41 -44.83 12.70
C ALA A 601 65.33 -45.17 11.62
N LEU A 602 65.70 -44.90 10.35
CA LEU A 602 65.07 -45.24 9.05
C LEU A 602 65.68 -46.56 8.48
N PRO A 603 65.19 -47.14 7.35
CA PRO A 603 65.66 -46.70 6.01
C PRO A 603 64.64 -46.83 4.83
N ALA A 604 64.98 -46.23 3.68
CA ALA A 604 64.41 -46.50 2.34
C ALA A 604 65.37 -47.42 1.52
N PRO A 605 65.05 -47.86 0.27
CA PRO A 605 65.36 -47.04 -0.91
C PRO A 605 64.49 -47.24 -2.18
N SER A 606 64.77 -46.40 -3.21
CA SER A 606 64.26 -46.41 -4.61
C SER A 606 65.00 -47.46 -5.49
N PRO A 607 65.11 -47.43 -6.86
CA PRO A 607 64.81 -46.43 -7.93
C PRO A 607 63.81 -47.00 -8.99
N ALA A 608 63.66 -46.59 -10.27
CA ALA A 608 64.41 -45.69 -11.18
C ALA A 608 63.54 -45.13 -12.35
N ALA A 609 64.13 -44.28 -13.20
CA ALA A 609 63.70 -43.89 -14.56
C ALA A 609 64.90 -44.03 -15.54
N PRO A 610 64.74 -43.74 -16.85
CA PRO A 610 65.74 -42.87 -17.50
C PRO A 610 65.19 -41.86 -18.53
N GLN A 611 66.04 -40.87 -18.85
CA GLN A 611 65.77 -39.67 -19.66
C GLN A 611 66.42 -39.72 -21.07
N ALA A 612 66.09 -38.75 -21.94
CA ALA A 612 66.98 -38.24 -22.99
C ALA A 612 66.68 -36.78 -23.40
N THR A 613 67.71 -36.04 -23.83
CA THR A 613 67.77 -34.62 -24.31
C THR A 613 68.84 -34.54 -25.44
N PRO A 614 69.21 -33.42 -26.15
CA PRO A 614 68.94 -31.98 -25.92
C PRO A 614 68.68 -31.09 -27.21
N SER A 615 68.90 -29.77 -27.08
CA SER A 615 68.56 -28.54 -27.85
C SER A 615 69.52 -28.20 -29.06
N PRO A 616 69.58 -26.98 -29.71
CA PRO A 616 68.95 -25.64 -29.45
C PRO A 616 68.62 -24.66 -30.64
N ARG A 617 68.12 -23.44 -30.27
CA ARG A 617 68.17 -22.09 -30.95
C ARG A 617 67.10 -21.65 -31.99
N GLN A 618 66.15 -20.79 -31.58
CA GLN A 618 66.10 -19.30 -31.78
C GLN A 618 64.74 -18.74 -31.28
N ALA A 619 64.65 -17.44 -31.00
CA ALA A 619 63.48 -16.73 -30.40
C ALA A 619 63.25 -15.38 -31.13
N PRO A 620 62.22 -14.55 -30.82
CA PRO A 620 61.07 -14.73 -29.91
C PRO A 620 59.67 -14.37 -30.52
N LEU A 621 58.56 -14.69 -29.84
CA LEU A 621 57.44 -13.77 -29.47
C LEU A 621 56.19 -14.51 -28.93
N VAL A 622 55.98 -14.39 -27.62
CA VAL A 622 54.72 -14.27 -26.84
C VAL A 622 53.38 -14.80 -27.44
N CYS A 623 52.81 -15.85 -26.82
CA CYS A 623 51.49 -15.88 -26.12
C CYS A 623 50.80 -17.27 -26.14
N TRP A 624 50.04 -17.57 -25.08
CA TRP A 624 49.04 -18.66 -24.91
C TRP A 624 49.53 -20.12 -24.74
N ALA A 625 48.89 -20.84 -23.79
CA ALA A 625 49.11 -22.23 -23.33
C ALA A 625 50.49 -22.52 -22.71
N VAL A 626 50.63 -23.13 -21.52
CA VAL A 626 49.91 -24.30 -20.97
C VAL A 626 49.81 -24.21 -19.44
N CYS A 627 48.61 -24.45 -18.90
CA CYS A 627 48.41 -25.00 -17.54
C CYS A 627 47.33 -26.07 -17.65
N SER A 628 47.76 -27.30 -17.93
CA SER A 628 46.88 -28.45 -18.13
C SER A 628 47.35 -29.65 -17.31
N GLU A 629 47.26 -29.54 -15.98
CA GLU A 629 47.19 -30.67 -15.03
C GLU A 629 46.49 -30.22 -13.72
N LEU A 630 45.17 -30.16 -13.72
CA LEU A 630 44.31 -30.14 -12.51
C LEU A 630 42.94 -30.78 -12.82
N PRO A 631 42.82 -32.13 -12.79
CA PRO A 631 41.56 -32.82 -13.05
C PRO A 631 40.71 -32.94 -11.76
N VAL A 632 40.23 -31.82 -11.22
CA VAL A 632 39.27 -31.79 -10.08
C VAL A 632 38.17 -30.72 -10.21
N LEU A 633 38.42 -29.59 -10.87
CA LEU A 633 37.50 -28.43 -10.86
C LEU A 633 36.54 -28.34 -12.07
N ALA A 634 36.38 -29.40 -12.86
CA ALA A 634 35.55 -29.39 -14.08
C ALA A 634 34.14 -29.97 -13.92
N GLU A 635 33.85 -30.71 -12.84
CA GLU A 635 32.56 -31.40 -12.66
C GLU A 635 31.54 -30.62 -11.80
N GLU A 636 31.96 -29.62 -11.02
CA GLU A 636 31.07 -28.88 -10.10
C GLU A 636 30.29 -27.71 -10.77
N TYR A 637 30.43 -27.53 -12.09
CA TYR A 637 29.93 -26.37 -12.84
C TYR A 637 28.90 -26.72 -13.94
N ALA A 638 28.43 -27.96 -13.99
CA ALA A 638 27.54 -28.45 -15.05
C ALA A 638 26.07 -28.02 -14.86
N ASP A 639 25.57 -27.99 -13.62
CA ASP A 639 24.14 -28.05 -13.32
C ASP A 639 23.55 -26.66 -13.02
N GLN A 640 23.24 -25.91 -14.08
CA GLN A 640 22.48 -24.66 -14.03
C GLN A 640 21.19 -24.82 -14.83
N ILE A 641 20.12 -24.10 -14.47
CA ILE A 641 18.87 -24.10 -15.24
C ILE A 641 19.12 -23.73 -16.70
N SER A 642 18.63 -24.58 -17.59
CA SER A 642 18.72 -24.50 -19.05
C SER A 642 17.36 -24.71 -19.71
N ASP A 643 17.34 -24.81 -21.05
CA ASP A 643 16.16 -25.22 -21.81
C ASP A 643 15.54 -26.54 -21.30
N ALA A 644 16.34 -27.45 -20.73
CA ALA A 644 15.86 -28.76 -20.29
C ALA A 644 14.91 -28.65 -19.07
N GLY A 645 15.24 -27.83 -18.08
CA GLY A 645 14.37 -27.55 -16.93
C GLY A 645 13.11 -26.79 -17.34
N VAL A 646 13.26 -25.77 -18.20
CA VAL A 646 12.11 -25.04 -18.77
C VAL A 646 11.17 -26.00 -19.53
N ALA A 647 11.71 -26.89 -20.36
CA ALA A 647 10.93 -27.88 -21.10
C ALA A 647 10.30 -28.95 -20.18
N ALA A 648 10.99 -29.37 -19.11
CA ALA A 648 10.45 -30.29 -18.11
C ALA A 648 9.24 -29.70 -17.39
N LEU A 649 9.32 -28.42 -17.00
CA LEU A 649 8.23 -27.66 -16.41
C LEU A 649 7.07 -27.48 -17.38
N ALA A 650 7.36 -26.98 -18.59
CA ALA A 650 6.39 -26.75 -19.65
C ALA A 650 5.55 -28.01 -19.94
N LYS A 651 6.19 -29.18 -20.03
CA LYS A 651 5.55 -30.47 -20.30
C LYS A 651 4.52 -30.90 -19.24
N LYS A 652 4.50 -30.26 -18.07
CA LYS A 652 3.66 -30.64 -16.91
C LYS A 652 2.56 -29.62 -16.59
N LEU A 653 2.58 -28.45 -17.22
CA LEU A 653 1.50 -27.47 -17.15
C LEU A 653 0.16 -28.09 -17.59
N ARG A 654 -0.92 -27.80 -16.86
CA ARG A 654 -2.23 -28.46 -17.03
C ARG A 654 -3.28 -27.52 -17.61
N ILE A 655 -4.26 -28.08 -18.32
CA ILE A 655 -5.37 -27.37 -18.97
C ILE A 655 -6.32 -26.68 -17.96
N GLY A 656 -6.18 -26.95 -16.65
CA GLY A 656 -6.92 -26.24 -15.60
C GLY A 656 -6.25 -24.95 -15.11
N LEU A 657 -5.00 -24.68 -15.51
CA LEU A 657 -4.21 -23.57 -14.98
C LEU A 657 -4.71 -22.23 -15.54
N GLN A 658 -4.99 -21.27 -14.65
CA GLN A 658 -5.56 -19.95 -14.97
C GLN A 658 -4.54 -18.83 -14.87
N GLN A 659 -3.52 -18.98 -14.01
CA GLN A 659 -2.48 -18.00 -13.76
C GLN A 659 -1.12 -18.69 -13.72
N LEU A 660 -0.16 -18.19 -14.50
CA LEU A 660 1.21 -18.70 -14.54
C LEU A 660 2.19 -17.52 -14.43
N GLN A 661 3.04 -17.56 -13.42
CA GLN A 661 4.17 -16.65 -13.25
C GLN A 661 5.46 -17.47 -13.14
N LEU A 662 6.39 -17.25 -14.08
CA LEU A 662 7.71 -17.90 -14.06
C LEU A 662 8.78 -16.82 -14.17
N ASP A 663 9.69 -16.81 -13.20
CA ASP A 663 10.90 -16.01 -13.25
C ASP A 663 12.11 -16.93 -13.42
N PHE A 664 12.84 -16.69 -14.50
CA PHE A 664 14.08 -17.37 -14.87
C PHE A 664 15.15 -16.32 -15.25
N ALA A 665 15.08 -15.11 -14.70
CA ALA A 665 16.10 -14.11 -15.00
C ALA A 665 17.52 -14.60 -14.60
N ASP A 666 18.53 -14.08 -15.31
CA ASP A 666 19.94 -14.50 -15.21
C ASP A 666 20.22 -16.01 -15.44
N CYS A 667 19.25 -16.80 -15.91
CA CYS A 667 19.46 -18.20 -16.27
C CYS A 667 20.16 -18.31 -17.64
N LYS A 668 21.48 -18.10 -17.63
CA LYS A 668 22.36 -17.92 -18.80
C LYS A 668 22.36 -19.06 -19.83
N LYS A 669 21.85 -20.25 -19.49
CA LYS A 669 21.76 -21.42 -20.40
C LYS A 669 20.39 -21.58 -21.09
N ILE A 670 19.42 -20.69 -20.84
CA ILE A 670 18.14 -20.66 -21.57
C ILE A 670 18.31 -19.87 -22.87
N ASN A 671 17.88 -20.46 -23.99
CA ASN A 671 17.84 -19.83 -25.31
C ASN A 671 16.44 -19.93 -25.94
N ASP A 672 16.34 -19.58 -27.23
CA ASP A 672 15.10 -19.64 -28.02
C ASP A 672 14.37 -20.99 -27.96
N SER A 673 15.10 -22.10 -27.80
CA SER A 673 14.55 -23.46 -27.74
C SER A 673 13.76 -23.70 -26.45
N GLY A 674 14.26 -23.25 -25.29
CA GLY A 674 13.55 -23.33 -24.01
C GLY A 674 12.29 -22.48 -24.00
N VAL A 675 12.38 -21.25 -24.54
CA VAL A 675 11.21 -20.36 -24.70
C VAL A 675 10.17 -20.97 -25.63
N ALA A 676 10.57 -21.56 -26.76
CA ALA A 676 9.68 -22.25 -27.68
C ALA A 676 9.03 -23.49 -27.04
N ALA A 677 9.79 -24.28 -26.27
CA ALA A 677 9.28 -25.44 -25.56
C ALA A 677 8.22 -25.07 -24.50
N LEU A 678 8.38 -23.93 -23.83
CA LEU A 678 7.37 -23.35 -22.94
C LEU A 678 6.13 -22.88 -23.72
N ALA A 679 6.34 -22.11 -24.79
CA ALA A 679 5.30 -21.57 -25.65
C ALA A 679 4.36 -22.66 -26.20
N ASP A 680 4.92 -23.79 -26.66
CA ASP A 680 4.20 -24.94 -27.19
C ASP A 680 3.37 -25.74 -26.16
N LYS A 681 3.43 -25.36 -24.87
CA LYS A 681 2.70 -26.01 -23.77
C LYS A 681 1.90 -25.05 -22.89
N LEU A 682 1.82 -23.76 -23.23
CA LEU A 682 0.99 -22.80 -22.50
C LEU A 682 -0.49 -23.24 -22.47
N PRO A 683 -1.11 -23.38 -21.29
CA PRO A 683 -2.51 -23.78 -21.19
C PRO A 683 -3.46 -22.75 -21.83
N ILE A 684 -4.40 -23.22 -22.64
CA ILE A 684 -5.43 -22.41 -23.32
C ILE A 684 -6.40 -21.69 -22.35
N SER A 685 -6.34 -22.05 -21.07
CA SER A 685 -7.13 -21.54 -19.95
C SER A 685 -6.48 -20.36 -19.22
N LEU A 686 -5.25 -19.97 -19.58
CA LEU A 686 -4.54 -18.88 -18.90
C LEU A 686 -5.22 -17.52 -19.14
N HIS A 687 -5.65 -16.90 -18.05
CA HIS A 687 -6.12 -15.52 -18.01
C HIS A 687 -5.00 -14.55 -17.60
N GLN A 688 -3.97 -15.04 -16.88
CA GLN A 688 -2.77 -14.29 -16.53
C GLN A 688 -1.51 -15.10 -16.92
N LEU A 689 -0.58 -14.46 -17.61
CA LEU A 689 0.75 -14.99 -17.88
C LEU A 689 1.79 -13.91 -17.54
N LYS A 690 2.74 -14.26 -16.67
CA LYS A 690 3.90 -13.45 -16.33
C LYS A 690 5.18 -14.25 -16.59
N LEU A 691 6.07 -13.75 -17.43
CA LEU A 691 7.32 -14.41 -17.75
C LEU A 691 8.48 -13.42 -17.63
N ASN A 692 9.50 -13.77 -16.87
CA ASN A 692 10.73 -13.00 -16.78
C ASN A 692 11.92 -13.84 -17.22
N PHE A 693 12.57 -13.37 -18.29
CA PHE A 693 13.80 -13.88 -18.88
C PHE A 693 14.81 -12.74 -19.07
N SER A 694 14.76 -11.70 -18.22
CA SER A 694 15.77 -10.64 -18.24
C SER A 694 17.17 -11.20 -17.96
N ARG A 695 18.20 -10.63 -18.60
CA ARG A 695 19.59 -11.13 -18.55
C ARG A 695 19.81 -12.55 -19.11
N CYS A 696 18.81 -13.18 -19.75
CA CYS A 696 18.97 -14.45 -20.50
C CYS A 696 19.46 -14.18 -21.93
N TRP A 697 20.74 -13.81 -22.06
CA TRP A 697 21.33 -13.26 -23.29
C TRP A 697 21.38 -14.20 -24.52
N GLN A 698 20.99 -15.47 -24.39
CA GLN A 698 20.89 -16.41 -25.52
C GLN A 698 19.50 -16.44 -26.16
N ILE A 699 18.52 -15.73 -25.60
CA ILE A 699 17.20 -15.54 -26.21
C ILE A 699 17.29 -14.40 -27.22
N SER A 700 16.78 -14.64 -28.43
CA SER A 700 16.74 -13.69 -29.54
C SER A 700 15.30 -13.30 -29.89
N ASP A 701 15.14 -12.45 -30.91
CA ASP A 701 13.82 -12.15 -31.48
C ASP A 701 13.06 -13.41 -31.95
N ALA A 702 13.77 -14.52 -32.24
CA ALA A 702 13.15 -15.77 -32.66
C ALA A 702 12.40 -16.49 -31.53
N GLY A 703 12.98 -16.58 -30.32
CA GLY A 703 12.30 -17.12 -29.15
C GLY A 703 11.14 -16.24 -28.69
N VAL A 704 11.32 -14.92 -28.76
CA VAL A 704 10.27 -13.92 -28.51
C VAL A 704 9.10 -14.10 -29.48
N ALA A 705 9.39 -14.26 -30.78
CA ALA A 705 8.37 -14.54 -31.79
C ALA A 705 7.70 -15.92 -31.59
N ALA A 706 8.46 -16.95 -31.21
CA ALA A 706 7.92 -18.28 -30.92
C ALA A 706 6.91 -18.24 -29.76
N LEU A 707 7.21 -17.49 -28.70
CA LEU A 707 6.29 -17.21 -27.59
C LEU A 707 5.06 -16.42 -28.06
N ALA A 708 5.27 -15.29 -28.75
CA ALA A 708 4.20 -14.42 -29.22
C ALA A 708 3.16 -15.16 -30.09
N ASN A 709 3.63 -16.03 -31.00
CA ASN A 709 2.80 -16.83 -31.90
C ASN A 709 1.94 -17.91 -31.19
N LYS A 710 2.11 -18.12 -29.88
CA LYS A 710 1.48 -19.20 -29.09
C LYS A 710 0.71 -18.69 -27.86
N LEU A 711 0.58 -17.37 -27.70
CA LEU A 711 -0.13 -16.79 -26.55
C LEU A 711 -1.61 -17.24 -26.49
N PRO A 712 -2.10 -17.72 -25.33
CA PRO A 712 -3.49 -18.14 -25.17
C PRO A 712 -4.53 -17.05 -25.49
N ILE A 713 -5.61 -17.41 -26.18
CA ILE A 713 -6.66 -16.47 -26.62
C ILE A 713 -7.52 -15.96 -25.44
N SER A 714 -7.54 -16.66 -24.31
CA SER A 714 -8.27 -16.29 -23.07
C SER A 714 -7.58 -15.22 -22.23
N LEU A 715 -6.36 -14.82 -22.60
CA LEU A 715 -5.42 -14.10 -21.75
C LEU A 715 -5.80 -12.62 -21.58
N GLN A 716 -5.99 -12.20 -20.33
CA GLN A 716 -6.43 -10.85 -19.94
C GLN A 716 -5.28 -10.00 -19.40
N GLN A 717 -4.29 -10.62 -18.78
CA GLN A 717 -3.10 -9.98 -18.22
C GLN A 717 -1.83 -10.62 -18.77
N PHE A 718 -1.01 -9.84 -19.48
CA PHE A 718 0.27 -10.31 -20.02
C PHE A 718 1.42 -9.47 -19.46
N GLU A 719 2.37 -10.12 -18.78
CA GLU A 719 3.64 -9.53 -18.39
C GLU A 719 4.79 -10.33 -19.03
N LEU A 720 5.67 -9.64 -19.76
CA LEU A 720 6.90 -10.21 -20.30
C LEU A 720 8.07 -9.27 -20.03
N ASN A 721 9.11 -9.79 -19.37
CA ASN A 721 10.38 -9.11 -19.17
C ASN A 721 11.49 -9.91 -19.85
N PHE A 722 12.30 -9.25 -20.69
CA PHE A 722 13.45 -9.85 -21.33
C PHE A 722 14.45 -8.77 -21.77
N SER A 723 15.70 -9.20 -21.99
CA SER A 723 16.79 -8.33 -22.43
C SER A 723 17.23 -8.70 -23.85
N GLY A 724 17.84 -7.77 -24.57
CA GLY A 724 18.39 -8.04 -25.91
C GLY A 724 17.39 -8.02 -27.08
N CYS A 725 16.14 -7.57 -26.88
CA CYS A 725 15.16 -7.40 -27.96
C CYS A 725 15.68 -6.52 -29.09
N SER A 726 15.28 -6.77 -30.34
CA SER A 726 15.32 -5.75 -31.41
C SER A 726 13.93 -5.27 -31.80
N ASN A 727 13.86 -4.33 -32.74
CA ASN A 727 12.61 -3.89 -33.35
C ASN A 727 11.75 -5.06 -33.89
N THR A 728 12.38 -6.17 -34.31
CA THR A 728 11.68 -7.36 -34.82
C THR A 728 10.93 -8.12 -33.72
N GLY A 729 11.57 -8.38 -32.56
CA GLY A 729 10.93 -9.05 -31.43
C GLY A 729 9.78 -8.23 -30.84
N ALA A 730 9.98 -6.91 -30.70
CA ALA A 730 8.95 -5.97 -30.26
C ALA A 730 7.73 -5.96 -31.21
N ALA A 731 7.97 -5.97 -32.53
CA ALA A 731 6.91 -6.08 -33.52
C ALA A 731 6.18 -7.42 -33.47
N ALA A 732 6.89 -8.53 -33.25
CA ALA A 732 6.30 -9.88 -33.17
C ALA A 732 5.36 -10.05 -31.96
N LEU A 733 5.75 -9.51 -30.80
CA LEU A 733 4.89 -9.45 -29.60
C LEU A 733 3.61 -8.66 -29.85
N ALA A 734 3.75 -7.49 -30.47
CA ALA A 734 2.63 -6.62 -30.79
C ALA A 734 1.65 -7.28 -31.78
N GLN A 735 2.18 -7.89 -32.84
CA GLN A 735 1.39 -8.50 -33.91
C GLN A 735 0.52 -9.66 -33.44
N ASN A 736 0.96 -10.42 -32.44
CA ASN A 736 0.30 -11.66 -31.99
C ASN A 736 -0.27 -11.57 -30.56
N SER A 737 -0.28 -10.38 -29.96
CA SER A 737 -0.91 -10.17 -28.64
C SER A 737 -2.42 -10.47 -28.70
N PRO A 738 -2.98 -11.30 -27.79
CA PRO A 738 -4.41 -11.62 -27.79
C PRO A 738 -5.30 -10.38 -27.63
N ILE A 739 -6.38 -10.31 -28.40
CA ILE A 739 -7.34 -9.18 -28.40
C ILE A 739 -8.05 -9.02 -27.04
N SER A 740 -8.10 -10.08 -26.26
CA SER A 740 -8.64 -10.17 -24.90
C SER A 740 -7.82 -9.43 -23.83
N VAL A 741 -6.56 -9.11 -24.10
CA VAL A 741 -5.64 -8.49 -23.12
C VAL A 741 -6.15 -7.11 -22.70
N ARG A 742 -6.32 -6.93 -21.39
CA ARG A 742 -6.72 -5.69 -20.72
C ARG A 742 -5.57 -5.03 -19.98
N GLN A 743 -4.60 -5.80 -19.51
CA GLN A 743 -3.38 -5.32 -18.88
C GLN A 743 -2.18 -5.89 -19.63
N LEU A 744 -1.34 -5.01 -20.18
CA LEU A 744 -0.15 -5.38 -20.93
C LEU A 744 1.07 -4.69 -20.30
N LYS A 745 2.04 -5.49 -19.87
CA LYS A 745 3.29 -5.04 -19.28
C LYS A 745 4.47 -5.66 -20.02
N LEU A 746 5.19 -4.87 -20.80
CA LEU A 746 6.35 -5.33 -21.55
C LEU A 746 7.58 -4.58 -21.06
N LYS A 747 8.57 -5.32 -20.56
CA LYS A 747 9.86 -4.78 -20.18
C LYS A 747 10.92 -5.23 -21.17
N PHE A 748 11.67 -4.27 -21.67
CA PHE A 748 12.71 -4.43 -22.68
C PHE A 748 14.07 -3.88 -22.19
N SER A 749 14.30 -3.80 -20.87
CA SER A 749 15.54 -3.24 -20.30
C SER A 749 16.78 -3.87 -20.96
N LEU A 750 17.75 -3.02 -21.36
CA LEU A 750 18.96 -3.42 -22.07
C LEU A 750 18.68 -4.07 -23.46
N SER A 751 17.73 -3.50 -24.22
CA SER A 751 17.39 -3.93 -25.59
C SER A 751 17.81 -2.93 -26.67
N ARG A 752 17.88 -3.41 -27.91
CA ARG A 752 18.20 -2.64 -29.13
C ARG A 752 16.93 -2.18 -29.84
N ILE A 753 16.00 -1.62 -29.08
CA ILE A 753 14.77 -1.01 -29.63
C ILE A 753 15.06 0.44 -30.00
N SER A 754 14.57 0.85 -31.17
CA SER A 754 14.58 2.24 -31.64
C SER A 754 13.18 2.73 -31.97
N ASP A 755 13.05 4.00 -32.38
CA ASP A 755 11.77 4.63 -32.74
C ASP A 755 10.88 3.78 -33.67
N SER A 756 11.48 3.02 -34.60
CA SER A 756 10.73 2.15 -35.51
C SER A 756 10.16 0.90 -34.83
N GLY A 757 10.83 0.36 -33.81
CA GLY A 757 10.30 -0.71 -32.97
C GLY A 757 9.17 -0.22 -32.06
N VAL A 758 9.33 0.96 -31.46
CA VAL A 758 8.27 1.62 -30.67
C VAL A 758 7.02 1.87 -31.53
N ALA A 759 7.19 2.40 -32.75
CA ALA A 759 6.10 2.63 -33.69
C ALA A 759 5.44 1.31 -34.17
N ALA A 760 6.22 0.25 -34.39
CA ALA A 760 5.70 -1.07 -34.75
C ALA A 760 4.87 -1.70 -33.63
N LEU A 761 5.35 -1.59 -32.38
CA LEU A 761 4.64 -2.01 -31.18
C LEU A 761 3.32 -1.26 -31.02
N ALA A 762 3.36 0.08 -31.06
CA ALA A 762 2.20 0.94 -30.89
C ALA A 762 1.09 0.68 -31.91
N LYS A 763 1.45 0.41 -33.18
CA LYS A 763 0.53 0.13 -34.29
C LYS A 763 -0.34 -1.12 -34.09
N LYS A 764 0.03 -2.02 -33.17
CA LYS A 764 -0.61 -3.34 -33.00
C LYS A 764 -1.10 -3.62 -31.57
N LEU A 765 -1.11 -2.62 -30.68
CA LEU A 765 -1.65 -2.77 -29.34
C LEU A 765 -3.13 -3.21 -29.35
N PRO A 766 -3.57 -4.06 -28.39
CA PRO A 766 -4.97 -4.49 -28.30
C PRO A 766 -5.93 -3.30 -28.13
N ILE A 767 -6.99 -3.24 -28.94
CA ILE A 767 -7.99 -2.16 -28.90
C ILE A 767 -8.73 -2.11 -27.55
N GLY A 768 -8.85 -3.26 -26.87
CA GLY A 768 -9.52 -3.38 -25.57
C GLY A 768 -8.65 -3.02 -24.35
N LEU A 769 -7.40 -2.59 -24.54
CA LEU A 769 -6.41 -2.43 -23.47
C LEU A 769 -6.78 -1.29 -22.50
N GLN A 770 -6.73 -1.57 -21.19
CA GLN A 770 -7.07 -0.63 -20.11
C GLN A 770 -5.84 -0.13 -19.36
N GLN A 771 -4.85 -1.01 -19.15
CA GLN A 771 -3.58 -0.70 -18.51
C GLN A 771 -2.43 -1.05 -19.48
N LEU A 772 -1.54 -0.10 -19.72
CA LEU A 772 -0.32 -0.30 -20.48
C LEU A 772 0.89 0.13 -19.67
N GLN A 773 1.81 -0.80 -19.44
CA GLN A 773 3.14 -0.50 -18.92
C GLN A 773 4.19 -0.93 -19.95
N LEU A 774 5.03 0.01 -20.38
CA LEU A 774 6.18 -0.28 -21.24
C LEU A 774 7.45 0.21 -20.56
N ASP A 775 8.43 -0.68 -20.43
CA ASP A 775 9.74 -0.35 -19.92
C ASP A 775 10.79 -0.45 -21.02
N PHE A 776 11.42 0.68 -21.34
CA PHE A 776 12.46 0.82 -22.34
C PHE A 776 13.79 1.31 -21.72
N GLU A 777 14.05 0.98 -20.45
CA GLU A 777 15.30 1.32 -19.79
C GLU A 777 16.54 0.96 -20.63
N ASP A 778 17.46 1.91 -20.72
CA ASP A 778 18.69 1.86 -21.52
C ASP A 778 18.51 1.61 -23.03
N CYS A 779 17.30 1.76 -23.57
CA CYS A 779 17.05 1.74 -25.02
C CYS A 779 17.49 3.07 -25.66
N SER A 780 18.82 3.24 -25.79
CA SER A 780 19.49 4.47 -26.22
C SER A 780 19.14 4.98 -27.63
N GLN A 781 18.43 4.19 -28.44
CA GLN A 781 18.00 4.55 -29.82
C GLN A 781 16.54 5.04 -29.90
N ILE A 782 15.88 5.28 -28.77
CA ILE A 782 14.55 5.89 -28.73
C ILE A 782 14.71 7.41 -28.51
N SER A 783 14.01 8.18 -29.34
CA SER A 783 13.94 9.64 -29.30
C SER A 783 12.48 10.12 -29.13
N ASP A 784 12.29 11.44 -29.06
CA ASP A 784 10.95 12.07 -29.09
C ASP A 784 10.09 11.58 -30.28
N ALA A 785 10.69 11.17 -31.40
CA ALA A 785 9.94 10.65 -32.54
C ALA A 785 9.28 9.29 -32.24
N GLY A 786 9.95 8.40 -31.50
CA GLY A 786 9.37 7.14 -31.03
C GLY A 786 8.27 7.35 -29.99
N VAL A 787 8.49 8.29 -29.07
CA VAL A 787 7.47 8.69 -28.06
C VAL A 787 6.23 9.26 -28.75
N ALA A 788 6.39 10.11 -29.76
CA ALA A 788 5.28 10.66 -30.54
C ALA A 788 4.55 9.57 -31.34
N ALA A 789 5.27 8.63 -31.96
CA ALA A 789 4.65 7.50 -32.68
C ALA A 789 3.85 6.58 -31.75
N LEU A 790 4.29 6.38 -30.51
CA LEU A 790 3.53 5.68 -29.47
C LEU A 790 2.25 6.45 -29.10
N ALA A 791 2.38 7.77 -28.86
CA ALA A 791 1.27 8.65 -28.50
C ALA A 791 0.16 8.66 -29.56
N GLU A 792 0.54 8.72 -30.84
CA GLU A 792 -0.38 8.78 -31.99
C GLU A 792 -1.23 7.52 -32.14
N LYS A 793 -0.71 6.34 -31.75
CA LYS A 793 -1.38 5.04 -31.93
C LYS A 793 -1.91 4.42 -30.62
N LEU A 794 -1.74 5.10 -29.49
CA LEU A 794 -2.17 4.61 -28.18
C LEU A 794 -3.71 4.41 -28.13
N PRO A 795 -4.23 3.22 -27.76
CA PRO A 795 -5.67 2.97 -27.70
C PRO A 795 -6.41 3.93 -26.75
N ILE A 796 -7.58 4.43 -27.16
CA ILE A 796 -8.41 5.38 -26.40
C ILE A 796 -8.89 4.79 -25.06
N SER A 797 -8.99 3.46 -25.00
CA SER A 797 -9.35 2.64 -23.85
C SER A 797 -8.32 2.61 -22.71
N VAL A 798 -7.07 3.01 -22.95
CA VAL A 798 -6.01 3.02 -21.93
C VAL A 798 -6.27 4.13 -20.90
N GLN A 799 -6.58 3.71 -19.68
CA GLN A 799 -6.83 4.59 -18.52
C GLN A 799 -5.58 4.76 -17.67
N GLN A 800 -4.78 3.70 -17.51
CA GLN A 800 -3.51 3.73 -16.79
C GLN A 800 -2.36 3.50 -17.78
N LEU A 801 -1.43 4.44 -17.82
CA LEU A 801 -0.25 4.41 -18.68
C LEU A 801 0.99 4.60 -17.82
N GLN A 802 1.95 3.70 -17.93
CA GLN A 802 3.27 3.83 -17.31
C GLN A 802 4.34 3.58 -18.37
N LEU A 803 5.20 4.57 -18.62
CA LEU A 803 6.31 4.43 -19.56
C LEU A 803 7.63 4.74 -18.84
N ASN A 804 8.54 3.78 -18.81
CA ASN A 804 9.90 4.01 -18.36
C ASN A 804 10.83 4.22 -19.57
N PHE A 805 11.61 5.30 -19.51
CA PHE A 805 12.63 5.67 -20.49
C PHE A 805 13.92 6.15 -19.80
N ALA A 806 14.23 5.60 -18.62
CA ALA A 806 15.55 5.78 -18.00
C ALA A 806 16.66 5.37 -19.00
N GLY A 807 17.79 6.09 -19.02
CA GLY A 807 18.88 5.84 -19.98
C GLY A 807 18.62 6.22 -21.46
N CYS A 808 17.38 6.53 -21.86
CA CYS A 808 17.06 6.96 -23.23
C CYS A 808 17.48 8.42 -23.52
N ASN A 809 18.77 8.65 -23.68
CA ASN A 809 19.38 10.00 -23.73
C ASN A 809 18.94 10.90 -24.91
N GLN A 810 18.15 10.39 -25.86
CA GLN A 810 17.62 11.17 -26.99
C GLN A 810 16.18 11.67 -26.79
N ILE A 811 15.60 11.46 -25.59
CA ILE A 811 14.24 11.88 -25.24
C ILE A 811 14.28 13.12 -24.34
N SER A 812 13.57 14.18 -24.74
CA SER A 812 13.53 15.48 -24.07
C SER A 812 12.74 15.46 -22.76
N ASP A 813 13.02 16.41 -21.86
CA ASP A 813 12.28 16.57 -20.60
C ASP A 813 10.79 16.87 -20.82
N ALA A 814 10.45 17.53 -21.94
CA ALA A 814 9.08 17.77 -22.35
C ALA A 814 8.35 16.47 -22.72
N ALA A 815 9.01 15.57 -23.46
CA ALA A 815 8.49 14.24 -23.75
C ALA A 815 8.38 13.38 -22.48
N ARG A 816 9.42 13.38 -21.63
CA ARG A 816 9.47 12.63 -20.35
C ARG A 816 8.36 13.04 -19.39
N SER A 817 8.12 14.34 -19.20
CA SER A 817 7.05 14.83 -18.32
C SER A 817 5.63 14.52 -18.84
N ALA A 818 5.46 14.29 -20.15
CA ALA A 818 4.18 13.93 -20.73
C ALA A 818 3.79 12.44 -20.55
N THR A 819 4.72 11.56 -20.18
CA THR A 819 4.48 10.10 -20.15
C THR A 819 3.53 9.61 -19.06
N GLY A 820 3.31 10.40 -18.01
CA GLY A 820 2.54 9.98 -16.83
C GLY A 820 1.03 9.79 -17.04
N ARG A 821 0.45 10.28 -18.15
CA ARG A 821 -0.96 10.07 -18.51
C ARG A 821 -1.16 10.02 -20.02
N ALA A 822 -2.06 9.15 -20.48
CA ALA A 822 -2.39 8.98 -21.90
C ALA A 822 -2.88 10.28 -22.58
N GLU A 823 -3.61 11.13 -21.86
CA GLU A 823 -4.08 12.43 -22.36
C GLU A 823 -2.94 13.43 -22.51
N SER A 824 -2.09 13.55 -21.49
CA SER A 824 -0.89 14.42 -21.49
C SER A 824 0.06 14.07 -22.63
N LEU A 825 0.29 12.77 -22.84
CA LEU A 825 1.16 12.27 -23.91
C LEU A 825 0.62 12.59 -25.31
N ARG A 826 -0.70 12.44 -25.52
CA ARG A 826 -1.37 12.83 -26.78
C ARG A 826 -1.30 14.35 -27.01
N ALA A 827 -1.54 15.15 -25.97
CA ALA A 827 -1.49 16.61 -26.05
C ALA A 827 -0.08 17.12 -26.40
N TRP A 828 0.95 16.55 -25.76
CA TRP A 828 2.35 16.84 -26.08
C TRP A 828 2.68 16.48 -27.54
N ALA A 829 2.33 15.28 -28.00
CA ALA A 829 2.62 14.84 -29.37
C ALA A 829 1.93 15.72 -30.43
N ALA A 830 0.68 16.12 -30.19
CA ALA A 830 -0.05 17.04 -31.08
C ALA A 830 0.61 18.44 -31.14
N ALA A 831 1.12 18.95 -30.02
CA ALA A 831 1.86 20.21 -29.98
C ALA A 831 3.21 20.11 -30.72
N ALA A 832 3.93 19.00 -30.55
CA ALA A 832 5.20 18.73 -31.24
C ALA A 832 5.02 18.67 -32.77
N GLU A 833 3.98 17.99 -33.27
CA GLU A 833 3.65 18.00 -34.70
C GLU A 833 3.38 19.42 -35.24
N PHE A 834 2.67 20.24 -34.47
CA PHE A 834 2.30 21.59 -34.89
C PHE A 834 3.53 22.51 -34.99
N GLY A 835 4.45 22.43 -34.01
CA GLY A 835 5.76 23.11 -34.06
C GLY A 835 6.65 22.63 -35.21
N ALA A 836 6.66 21.32 -35.49
CA ALA A 836 7.39 20.74 -36.62
C ALA A 836 6.83 21.16 -37.99
N ARG A 837 5.51 21.35 -38.11
CA ARG A 837 4.88 21.91 -39.33
C ARG A 837 5.19 23.40 -39.50
N ALA A 838 5.09 24.20 -38.44
CA ALA A 838 5.37 25.64 -38.48
C ALA A 838 6.83 25.95 -38.89
N SER A 839 7.79 25.18 -38.37
CA SER A 839 9.22 25.30 -38.73
C SER A 839 9.49 24.86 -40.18
N ARG A 840 8.87 23.77 -40.66
CA ARG A 840 8.96 23.37 -42.08
C ARG A 840 8.37 24.41 -43.04
N SER A 841 7.28 25.10 -42.68
CA SER A 841 6.73 26.19 -43.51
C SER A 841 7.65 27.41 -43.63
N ASN A 842 8.49 27.69 -42.61
CA ASN A 842 9.52 28.73 -42.71
C ASN A 842 10.72 28.30 -43.55
N SER A 843 11.13 27.02 -43.48
CA SER A 843 12.18 26.47 -44.34
C SER A 843 11.82 26.56 -45.84
N ILE A 844 10.57 26.28 -46.22
CA ILE A 844 10.13 26.33 -47.62
C ILE A 844 10.07 27.77 -48.15
N ARG A 845 9.78 28.77 -47.30
CA ARG A 845 9.80 30.20 -47.69
C ARG A 845 11.21 30.75 -47.96
N ASN A 846 12.25 30.16 -47.37
CA ASN A 846 13.63 30.65 -47.53
C ASN A 846 14.35 30.08 -48.78
N ASN A 847 13.74 29.15 -49.52
CA ASN A 847 14.29 28.62 -50.77
C ASN A 847 13.76 29.34 -52.04
N SER A 848 13.09 30.48 -51.90
CA SER A 848 12.58 31.29 -53.02
C SER A 848 13.05 32.75 -52.97
N SER A 849 14.36 32.97 -52.81
CA SER A 849 15.03 34.22 -53.11
C SER A 849 16.48 33.95 -53.52
N SER A 850 16.85 34.32 -54.74
CA SER A 850 18.15 34.06 -55.34
C SER A 850 19.24 35.05 -54.88
N SER A 851 20.50 34.64 -55.08
CA SER A 851 21.61 35.49 -55.54
C SER A 851 22.00 36.72 -54.70
N ASN A 852 23.03 36.60 -53.85
CA ASN A 852 24.39 37.06 -54.20
C ASN A 852 25.41 36.84 -53.06
N ASP A 853 26.59 36.38 -53.44
CA ASP A 853 27.96 36.67 -52.97
C ASP A 853 28.25 36.97 -51.48
N ASN A 854 29.09 36.09 -50.90
CA ASN A 854 30.28 36.33 -50.05
C ASN A 854 30.62 37.82 -49.73
N ASP A 855 30.95 38.23 -48.50
CA ASP A 855 32.16 37.82 -47.74
C ASP A 855 32.16 38.35 -46.27
N ASP A 856 33.19 37.98 -45.51
CA ASP A 856 33.78 38.66 -44.32
C ASP A 856 33.09 38.70 -42.92
N ILE A 857 33.57 37.78 -42.07
CA ILE A 857 34.47 38.04 -40.91
C ILE A 857 34.11 39.18 -39.91
N ASN A 858 33.95 38.76 -38.63
CA ASN A 858 34.18 39.48 -37.35
C ASN A 858 33.90 40.99 -37.23
N ASN A 859 33.02 41.38 -36.28
CA ASN A 859 33.54 41.89 -35.00
C ASN A 859 32.53 41.94 -33.84
N ASN A 860 33.05 41.95 -32.61
CA ASN A 860 32.36 42.46 -31.42
C ASN A 860 32.16 44.00 -31.54
N ASN A 861 31.11 44.60 -30.98
CA ASN A 861 31.16 45.13 -29.59
C ASN A 861 29.91 45.94 -29.15
N SER A 862 29.49 45.71 -27.90
CA SER A 862 29.06 46.67 -26.85
C SER A 862 28.14 47.89 -27.08
N ASN A 863 27.30 48.11 -26.06
CA ASN A 863 26.67 49.36 -25.56
C ASN A 863 25.43 49.89 -26.31
N LYS A 864 24.25 49.95 -25.68
CA LYS A 864 23.79 50.72 -24.49
C LYS A 864 23.58 52.22 -24.78
N HIS A 865 22.30 52.60 -24.89
CA HIS A 865 21.58 53.79 -24.37
C HIS A 865 20.30 53.98 -25.23
N GLY A 866 19.13 54.38 -24.72
CA GLY A 866 18.70 54.57 -23.33
C GLY A 866 17.31 55.24 -23.23
N CYS A 867 16.62 55.01 -22.10
CA CYS A 867 15.60 55.86 -21.47
C CYS A 867 14.32 56.32 -22.24
N CYS A 868 13.18 55.72 -21.89
CA CYS A 868 11.96 56.37 -21.33
C CYS A 868 10.97 55.23 -20.96
N ARG A 869 10.61 54.91 -19.70
CA ARG A 869 9.71 55.65 -18.76
C ARG A 869 8.37 56.04 -19.40
N THR A 870 7.17 55.67 -18.90
CA THR A 870 6.68 54.96 -17.69
C THR A 870 5.32 54.28 -18.04
N ASN A 871 4.78 53.25 -17.37
CA ASN A 871 4.40 53.11 -15.96
C ASN A 871 4.48 51.65 -15.44
N MET A 872 4.88 51.48 -14.17
CA MET A 872 4.51 50.32 -13.32
C MET A 872 3.10 50.55 -12.74
N ILE A 873 2.43 49.54 -12.16
CA ILE A 873 2.26 49.27 -10.70
C ILE A 873 1.02 48.36 -10.59
N GLU A 874 0.80 47.36 -9.72
CA GLU A 874 1.54 46.54 -8.72
C GLU A 874 0.69 45.24 -8.58
N GLU A 875 1.25 44.02 -8.60
CA GLU A 875 1.61 43.15 -7.45
C GLU A 875 0.58 42.93 -6.31
N GLY A 876 -0.19 41.82 -6.41
CA GLY A 876 -0.68 40.92 -5.33
C GLY A 876 -1.45 41.48 -4.12
N PRO A 877 -1.69 40.68 -3.05
CA PRO A 877 -1.75 39.20 -2.92
C PRO A 877 -3.23 38.73 -2.69
N GLU A 878 -3.63 37.50 -2.33
CA GLU A 878 -2.99 36.28 -1.78
C GLU A 878 -3.40 35.01 -2.57
#